data_AF-A0KYW6-F1
#
_entry.id   AF-A0KYW6-F1
#
_cell.length_a   1.000
_cell.length_b   1.000
_cell.length_c   1.000
_cell.angle_alpha   90.00
_cell.angle_beta   90.00
_cell.angle_gamma   90.00
#
_symmetry.space_group_name_H-M   'P 1'
#
loop_
_entity.id
_entity.type
_entity.pdbx_description
1 polymer ?
#
loop_
_entity_poly.entity_id
_entity_poly.type
_entity_poly.pdbx_seq_one_letter_code
_entity_poly.pdbx_strand_id
1 'polypeptide(L)'
;MKTPNTPHNTSDTSTNSVAQVQGQETAASMNSLSLTPFSLSQTLDVFTFQAWVNTQQGGTVFQYCDQANTPCFMVQITPLGHIDIRVNSQLLQIDTISTLGGLNDGYWHLLSITYQYHELSCFIDGDQIHLQQHTTPLTDEAKLKTEKQTTATFDGEIVNINLIEACLTDTEILDCYLHPQQQAALIDSNLYIYPKQHSKQTLNLMPAQLARQEVMLIIFNDTEYNFSKQNLNSNNFNKQLPSIIPAHERCAYMIESSSDNWPHFIYKANYQAKESTDIKLSFDILKSLTPHRSQIDLQLSNELEFDCFISQSTSNRLTAEIRISENVVTRQAKHFMRFINEVRSHIASDNIITDGQYYAEQDFWVSTGQQMLAYENACQLFNRRLQKRPLAIIKCRTSQEVKLVYKTAVDYHLAISVRSSGHDHEGESGETNSIVIDLSLMNSIELDPISGIVAVGPGCTMQALTSYLAQKGLMLPHSTSASHALAGFIMGGGWGPWCRKYGMCCESLVQAEIVLGVGETQVVSAANKPELLWALKGGGGLSYGIVTRFFIQTFALPPSLLKFELEWNPYQQDSQQLRETTPTLRLLERWEQIILADNLPCLLGTNLKIQAKPTVLPGVKPPLNTGVQDPQEAKHNCIMYGYWEGNPASLAHFIKTQFSEVGLKPKRVQMAAMGGLSQSYGDELMESWNREAIRDLQPVLNHRMAELINDTDIQLYENQRQHSQDLLKPAPHRVTSRLAHAQGLKQGHIALIDSLTSSQLIDGNRQLGLFTYVTLSAIAGDFYRTLGEVQKSQSAFPYKEQAYIIQYQAWWNSELQEQALMQVNSVYPRVNKALDWIDTCRDACIANSSGAFISFKDNTIPTARYFGQNYQMLQQVKASYCQDPLNHFRSRKSIV
;
A
#
# COMPACT_ATOMS: atom_id res chain seq x y z
N MET A 1 -5.01 14.54 38.71
CA MET A 1 -4.44 14.65 40.06
C MET A 1 -4.53 13.29 40.74
N LYS A 2 -3.42 12.83 41.35
CA LYS A 2 -3.33 11.94 42.52
C LYS A 2 -4.24 10.70 42.65
N THR A 3 -3.64 9.53 42.43
CA THR A 3 -3.57 8.46 43.46
C THR A 3 -2.60 8.87 44.60
N PRO A 4 -2.35 8.09 45.67
CA PRO A 4 -3.02 6.88 46.19
C PRO A 4 -3.38 6.99 47.70
N ASN A 5 -3.95 5.94 48.31
CA ASN A 5 -3.37 5.21 49.47
C ASN A 5 -4.42 4.44 50.31
N THR A 6 -4.19 3.13 50.46
CA THR A 6 -4.59 2.34 51.64
C THR A 6 -3.72 2.72 52.85
N PRO A 7 -4.16 2.41 54.09
CA PRO A 7 -3.36 1.47 54.87
C PRO A 7 -4.15 0.52 55.83
N HIS A 8 -3.66 -0.72 55.85
CA HIS A 8 -3.47 -1.66 56.98
C HIS A 8 -4.34 -1.70 58.28
N ASN A 9 -4.79 -2.94 58.53
CA ASN A 9 -4.61 -3.77 59.74
C ASN A 9 -5.43 -3.57 61.05
N THR A 10 -6.15 -4.67 61.36
CA THR A 10 -6.25 -5.39 62.66
C THR A 10 -6.79 -4.71 63.90
N SER A 11 -7.93 -5.21 64.39
CA SER A 11 -8.02 -5.81 65.74
C SER A 11 -9.24 -6.75 65.87
N ASP A 12 -9.04 -7.85 66.61
CA ASP A 12 -9.97 -8.97 66.79
C ASP A 12 -11.00 -8.77 67.92
N THR A 13 -11.80 -9.82 68.12
CA THR A 13 -12.60 -10.23 69.31
C THR A 13 -14.07 -9.75 69.32
N SER A 14 -15.08 -10.59 69.03
CA SER A 14 -15.62 -11.78 69.75
C SER A 14 -16.38 -11.39 71.04
N THR A 15 -17.52 -11.92 71.49
CA THR A 15 -18.42 -13.06 71.13
C THR A 15 -19.89 -12.61 71.41
N ASN A 16 -20.98 -13.38 71.34
CA ASN A 16 -21.30 -14.80 71.11
C ASN A 16 -22.71 -14.87 70.43
N SER A 17 -23.48 -15.96 70.23
CA SER A 17 -23.57 -17.28 70.89
C SER A 17 -24.06 -18.38 69.93
N VAL A 18 -23.52 -19.58 70.12
CA VAL A 18 -23.94 -20.85 69.47
C VAL A 18 -24.28 -21.87 70.55
N ALA A 19 -25.41 -22.58 70.38
CA ALA A 19 -25.70 -23.89 70.97
C ALA A 19 -26.80 -24.54 70.10
N GLN A 20 -26.47 -25.44 69.17
CA GLN A 20 -26.44 -26.90 69.32
C GLN A 20 -27.76 -27.53 69.83
N VAL A 21 -28.41 -28.36 68.98
CA VAL A 21 -28.62 -29.82 69.20
C VAL A 21 -28.77 -30.55 67.84
N GLN A 22 -27.80 -31.43 67.57
CA GLN A 22 -27.81 -32.69 66.81
C GLN A 22 -28.95 -33.05 65.83
N GLY A 23 -28.56 -33.36 64.59
CA GLY A 23 -29.14 -34.40 63.74
C GLY A 23 -28.01 -35.14 63.01
N GLN A 24 -27.96 -36.47 63.07
CA GLN A 24 -26.89 -37.28 62.45
C GLN A 24 -27.21 -37.57 60.99
N GLU A 25 -26.34 -37.16 60.07
CA GLU A 25 -26.18 -37.84 58.78
C GLU A 25 -24.69 -38.13 58.57
N THR A 26 -24.39 -39.41 58.31
CA THR A 26 -23.03 -39.94 58.17
C THR A 26 -22.49 -39.64 56.78
N ALA A 27 -21.53 -38.71 56.68
CA ALA A 27 -20.74 -38.55 55.47
C ALA A 27 -19.90 -39.81 55.24
N ALA A 28 -20.28 -40.62 54.25
CA ALA A 28 -19.57 -41.84 53.89
C ALA A 28 -18.25 -41.49 53.20
N SER A 29 -17.13 -41.83 53.82
CA SER A 29 -15.81 -41.77 53.20
C SER A 29 -15.68 -42.86 52.12
N MET A 30 -15.55 -42.44 50.86
CA MET A 30 -15.24 -43.26 49.70
C MET A 30 -14.23 -42.48 48.84
N ASN A 31 -13.13 -43.01 48.32
CA ASN A 31 -12.52 -44.33 48.50
C ASN A 31 -10.98 -44.18 48.47
N SER A 32 -10.27 -44.64 49.51
CA SER A 32 -8.85 -44.93 49.37
C SER A 32 -8.70 -46.31 48.71
N LEU A 33 -8.28 -46.34 47.45
CA LEU A 33 -8.09 -47.58 46.70
C LEU A 33 -6.82 -48.32 47.15
N SER A 34 -6.93 -49.16 48.19
CA SER A 34 -5.93 -50.19 48.42
C SER A 34 -6.09 -51.30 47.37
N LEU A 35 -5.39 -51.17 46.25
CA LEU A 35 -5.26 -52.23 45.26
C LEU A 35 -4.59 -53.45 45.95
N THR A 36 -5.39 -54.47 46.24
CA THR A 36 -4.84 -55.74 46.73
C THR A 36 -4.16 -56.47 45.57
N PRO A 37 -2.93 -56.99 45.76
CA PRO A 37 -2.21 -57.67 44.70
C PRO A 37 -2.98 -58.93 44.27
N PHE A 38 -3.21 -59.05 42.95
CA PHE A 38 -3.97 -60.13 42.35
C PHE A 38 -3.02 -61.05 41.57
N SER A 39 -3.10 -62.37 41.79
CA SER A 39 -2.29 -63.34 41.08
C SER A 39 -3.00 -63.86 39.82
N LEU A 40 -2.43 -63.57 38.66
CA LEU A 40 -2.73 -64.25 37.39
C LEU A 40 -1.73 -65.40 37.17
N SER A 41 -2.05 -66.31 36.25
CA SER A 41 -1.27 -67.54 36.03
C SER A 41 -0.16 -67.44 34.98
N GLN A 42 0.06 -66.25 34.40
CA GLN A 42 1.01 -66.04 33.30
C GLN A 42 1.80 -64.73 33.48
N THR A 43 3.00 -64.71 32.91
CA THR A 43 3.96 -63.60 32.90
C THR A 43 3.71 -62.67 31.71
N LEU A 44 3.87 -61.36 31.90
CA LEU A 44 3.48 -60.33 30.93
C LEU A 44 4.67 -59.92 30.03
N ASP A 45 4.78 -60.54 28.85
CA ASP A 45 5.83 -60.18 27.86
C ASP A 45 5.39 -59.10 26.87
N VAL A 46 4.08 -58.97 26.65
CA VAL A 46 3.46 -58.00 25.74
C VAL A 46 2.18 -57.49 26.40
N PHE A 47 2.10 -56.19 26.70
CA PHE A 47 0.91 -55.60 27.29
C PHE A 47 0.75 -54.11 27.02
N THR A 48 -0.48 -53.61 27.22
CA THR A 48 -0.79 -52.19 27.35
C THR A 48 -1.55 -51.96 28.66
N PHE A 49 -1.03 -51.09 29.51
CA PHE A 49 -1.73 -50.55 30.67
C PHE A 49 -2.35 -49.22 30.29
N GLN A 50 -3.60 -48.96 30.71
CA GLN A 50 -4.23 -47.64 30.61
C GLN A 50 -4.95 -47.32 31.91
N ALA A 51 -4.84 -46.08 32.38
CA ALA A 51 -5.64 -45.56 33.49
C ALA A 51 -5.85 -44.05 33.33
N TRP A 52 -7.04 -43.56 33.67
CA TRP A 52 -7.27 -42.14 33.88
C TRP A 52 -6.85 -41.79 35.30
N VAL A 53 -6.01 -40.77 35.45
CA VAL A 53 -5.43 -40.33 36.73
C VAL A 53 -5.61 -38.83 36.92
N ASN A 54 -5.88 -38.41 38.15
CA ASN A 54 -5.85 -37.02 38.59
C ASN A 54 -5.15 -36.96 39.95
N THR A 55 -4.10 -36.17 40.09
CA THR A 55 -3.32 -36.08 41.33
C THR A 55 -2.60 -34.73 41.48
N GLN A 56 -2.29 -34.36 42.72
CA GLN A 56 -1.44 -33.21 43.06
C GLN A 56 -0.17 -33.60 43.85
N GLN A 57 -0.06 -34.83 44.34
CA GLN A 57 1.08 -35.29 45.17
C GLN A 57 1.64 -36.67 44.74
N GLY A 58 0.99 -37.37 43.81
CA GLY A 58 1.40 -38.68 43.32
C GLY A 58 1.08 -39.86 44.25
N GLY A 59 1.86 -40.92 44.12
CA GLY A 59 1.74 -42.21 44.81
C GLY A 59 1.71 -43.38 43.83
N THR A 60 1.51 -44.60 44.34
CA THR A 60 1.48 -45.81 43.49
C THR A 60 0.15 -45.92 42.75
N VAL A 61 0.18 -45.75 41.42
CA VAL A 61 -1.00 -45.80 40.54
C VAL A 61 -1.50 -47.23 40.36
N PHE A 62 -0.58 -48.16 40.08
CA PHE A 62 -0.91 -49.57 39.87
C PHE A 62 0.27 -50.48 40.19
N GLN A 63 -0.03 -51.69 40.66
CA GLN A 63 0.97 -52.73 40.92
C GLN A 63 0.37 -54.11 40.62
N TYR A 64 1.07 -54.90 39.82
CA TYR A 64 0.78 -56.28 39.51
C TYR A 64 1.84 -57.21 40.12
N CYS A 65 1.44 -58.37 40.64
CA CYS A 65 2.31 -59.34 41.29
C CYS A 65 2.13 -60.77 40.74
N ASP A 66 3.18 -61.59 40.82
CA ASP A 66 3.12 -63.02 40.53
C ASP A 66 2.42 -63.85 41.64
N GLN A 67 2.34 -65.16 41.42
CA GLN A 67 1.79 -66.12 42.40
C GLN A 67 2.59 -66.22 43.71
N ALA A 68 3.84 -65.77 43.73
CA ALA A 68 4.66 -65.67 44.95
C ALA A 68 4.52 -64.30 45.65
N ASN A 69 3.62 -63.44 45.16
CA ASN A 69 3.40 -62.05 45.59
C ASN A 69 4.61 -61.12 45.36
N THR A 70 5.46 -61.44 44.39
CA THR A 70 6.55 -60.57 43.92
C THR A 70 5.97 -59.57 42.91
N PRO A 71 6.22 -58.25 43.03
CA PRO A 71 5.77 -57.27 42.04
C PRO A 71 6.45 -57.51 40.68
N CYS A 72 5.68 -57.62 39.62
CA CYS A 72 6.15 -57.84 38.24
C CYS A 72 6.01 -56.61 37.35
N PHE A 73 5.01 -55.77 37.61
CA PHE A 73 4.82 -54.47 36.96
C PHE A 73 4.34 -53.46 37.99
N MET A 74 4.90 -52.25 37.95
CA MET A 74 4.56 -51.15 38.86
C MET A 74 4.56 -49.82 38.10
N VAL A 75 3.56 -49.00 38.40
CA VAL A 75 3.44 -47.61 37.94
C VAL A 75 3.27 -46.73 39.17
N GLN A 76 4.17 -45.77 39.33
CA GLN A 76 4.17 -44.83 40.45
C GLN A 76 4.37 -43.41 39.93
N ILE A 77 3.66 -42.44 40.52
CA ILE A 77 3.90 -41.02 40.29
C ILE A 77 4.62 -40.47 41.52
N THR A 78 5.76 -39.81 41.34
CA THR A 78 6.53 -39.23 42.45
C THR A 78 5.90 -37.92 42.94
N PRO A 79 6.30 -37.37 44.11
CA PRO A 79 5.86 -36.03 44.55
C PRO A 79 6.26 -34.89 43.61
N LEU A 80 7.26 -35.09 42.74
CA LEU A 80 7.64 -34.16 41.67
C LEU A 80 6.85 -34.40 40.37
N GLY A 81 5.92 -35.35 40.38
CA GLY A 81 5.06 -35.74 39.25
C GLY A 81 5.67 -36.75 38.29
N HIS A 82 6.98 -37.05 38.39
CA HIS A 82 7.65 -38.03 37.52
C HIS A 82 6.96 -39.40 37.59
N ILE A 83 6.71 -40.02 36.44
CA ILE A 83 6.12 -41.35 36.32
C ILE A 83 7.25 -42.37 36.29
N ASP A 84 7.39 -43.10 37.38
CA ASP A 84 8.30 -44.23 37.52
C ASP A 84 7.57 -45.52 37.14
N ILE A 85 8.09 -46.20 36.12
CA ILE A 85 7.54 -47.45 35.59
C ILE A 85 8.61 -48.52 35.72
N ARG A 86 8.25 -49.69 36.27
CA ARG A 86 9.16 -50.84 36.42
C ARG A 86 8.50 -52.12 35.96
N VAL A 87 9.19 -52.88 35.12
CA VAL A 87 8.77 -54.21 34.64
C VAL A 87 9.88 -55.23 34.91
N ASN A 88 9.54 -56.37 35.51
CA ASN A 88 10.43 -57.52 35.59
C ASN A 88 10.18 -58.43 34.37
N SER A 89 11.20 -58.55 33.51
CA SER A 89 11.14 -59.40 32.31
C SER A 89 11.50 -60.86 32.60
N GLN A 90 10.95 -61.78 31.80
CA GLN A 90 11.30 -63.20 31.80
C GLN A 90 12.79 -63.47 31.51
N LEU A 91 13.52 -62.58 30.82
CA LEU A 91 14.97 -62.74 30.57
C LEU A 91 15.87 -62.41 31.77
N LEU A 92 15.31 -62.39 32.99
CA LEU A 92 16.02 -62.01 34.23
C LEU A 92 16.59 -60.58 34.12
N GLN A 93 15.75 -59.62 33.76
CA GLN A 93 16.08 -58.20 33.70
C GLN A 93 14.96 -57.33 34.29
N ILE A 94 15.30 -56.15 34.78
CA ILE A 94 14.38 -55.09 35.19
C ILE A 94 14.50 -53.95 34.20
N ASP A 95 13.41 -53.64 33.52
CA ASP A 95 13.27 -52.48 32.66
C ASP A 95 12.63 -51.35 33.47
N THR A 96 13.32 -50.21 33.60
CA THR A 96 12.84 -49.03 34.33
C THR A 96 12.82 -47.80 33.44
N ILE A 97 11.73 -47.04 33.54
CA ILE A 97 11.55 -45.72 32.93
C ILE A 97 11.14 -44.73 34.02
N SER A 98 11.64 -43.49 33.92
CA SER A 98 11.22 -42.35 34.76
C SER A 98 11.01 -41.12 33.87
N THR A 99 9.86 -40.44 33.96
CA THR A 99 9.59 -39.26 33.12
C THR A 99 10.24 -37.99 33.66
N LEU A 100 10.77 -37.15 32.78
CA LEU A 100 11.27 -35.81 33.18
C LEU A 100 10.16 -34.78 33.42
N GLY A 101 8.95 -35.00 32.89
CA GLY A 101 7.74 -34.20 33.14
C GLY A 101 6.88 -34.79 34.26
N GLY A 102 5.94 -33.98 34.80
CA GLY A 102 5.15 -34.33 35.97
C GLY A 102 3.62 -34.31 35.78
N LEU A 103 2.92 -35.28 36.36
CA LEU A 103 1.45 -35.41 36.38
C LEU A 103 0.75 -34.77 37.61
N ASN A 104 1.49 -34.09 38.49
CA ASN A 104 0.98 -33.53 39.75
C ASN A 104 0.36 -32.12 39.57
N ASP A 105 -0.50 -31.93 38.57
CA ASP A 105 -1.12 -30.63 38.26
C ASP A 105 -2.62 -30.54 38.64
N GLY A 106 -3.22 -31.64 39.10
CA GLY A 106 -4.63 -31.72 39.48
C GLY A 106 -5.62 -31.82 38.30
N TYR A 107 -5.14 -32.07 37.09
CA TYR A 107 -6.00 -32.34 35.92
C TYR A 107 -6.15 -33.85 35.66
N TRP A 108 -7.09 -34.20 34.78
CA TRP A 108 -7.38 -35.58 34.41
C TRP A 108 -6.60 -35.98 33.16
N HIS A 109 -5.70 -36.94 33.32
CA HIS A 109 -4.85 -37.44 32.23
C HIS A 109 -5.10 -38.91 31.95
N LEU A 110 -5.07 -39.30 30.67
CA LEU A 110 -4.98 -40.71 30.28
C LEU A 110 -3.51 -41.13 30.25
N LEU A 111 -3.08 -41.86 31.27
CA LEU A 111 -1.79 -42.53 31.27
C LEU A 111 -1.92 -43.86 30.52
N SER A 112 -1.20 -44.01 29.41
CA SER A 112 -1.06 -45.29 28.70
C SER A 112 0.40 -45.73 28.69
N ILE A 113 0.65 -47.02 28.93
CA ILE A 113 2.00 -47.59 28.99
C ILE A 113 1.98 -48.88 28.17
N THR A 114 2.85 -48.99 27.17
CA THR A 114 3.05 -50.22 26.39
C THR A 114 4.36 -50.88 26.74
N TYR A 115 4.39 -52.20 26.67
CA TYR A 115 5.59 -53.01 26.82
C TYR A 115 5.56 -54.14 25.79
N GLN A 116 6.63 -54.26 25.00
CA GLN A 116 6.80 -55.35 24.04
C GLN A 116 8.30 -55.58 23.77
N TYR A 117 8.77 -56.83 23.87
CA TYR A 117 10.16 -57.21 23.55
C TYR A 117 11.26 -56.36 24.24
N HIS A 118 11.05 -55.99 25.50
CA HIS A 118 11.90 -55.05 26.26
C HIS A 118 11.89 -53.59 25.80
N GLU A 119 10.97 -53.15 24.95
CA GLU A 119 10.75 -51.73 24.71
C GLU A 119 9.54 -51.28 25.54
N LEU A 120 9.76 -50.30 26.41
CA LEU A 120 8.71 -49.68 27.23
C LEU A 120 8.44 -48.27 26.70
N SER A 121 7.18 -47.97 26.36
CA SER A 121 6.74 -46.62 26.00
C SER A 121 5.67 -46.12 26.96
N CYS A 122 5.70 -44.81 27.21
CA CYS A 122 4.76 -44.12 28.09
C CYS A 122 4.12 -42.97 27.30
N PHE A 123 2.80 -42.85 27.41
CA PHE A 123 2.00 -41.86 26.70
C PHE A 123 1.11 -41.13 27.72
N ILE A 124 1.01 -39.80 27.59
CA ILE A 124 0.06 -38.99 28.35
C ILE A 124 -0.89 -38.32 27.36
N ASP A 125 -2.18 -38.58 27.50
CA ASP A 125 -3.24 -38.02 26.64
C ASP A 125 -3.04 -38.31 25.14
N GLY A 126 -2.50 -39.49 24.83
CA GLY A 126 -2.21 -39.94 23.46
C GLY A 126 -0.81 -39.63 22.95
N ASP A 127 -0.07 -38.68 23.54
CA ASP A 127 1.28 -38.33 23.09
C ASP A 127 2.35 -39.19 23.76
N GLN A 128 3.23 -39.81 22.97
CA GLN A 128 4.38 -40.54 23.46
C GLN A 128 5.39 -39.60 24.11
N ILE A 129 5.85 -39.93 25.31
CA ILE A 129 6.94 -39.23 25.99
C ILE A 129 8.25 -39.94 25.66
N HIS A 130 9.20 -39.19 25.10
CA HIS A 130 10.52 -39.71 24.77
C HIS A 130 11.40 -39.83 26.02
N LEU A 131 11.90 -41.03 26.31
CA LEU A 131 12.46 -41.41 27.61
C LEU A 131 13.72 -42.28 27.46
N GLN A 132 14.60 -42.22 28.45
CA GLN A 132 15.73 -43.14 28.56
C GLN A 132 15.32 -44.36 29.39
N GLN A 133 15.20 -45.51 28.74
CA GLN A 133 15.02 -46.78 29.43
C GLN A 133 16.34 -47.27 30.03
N HIS A 134 16.29 -47.72 31.28
CA HIS A 134 17.41 -48.37 31.95
C HIS A 134 17.07 -49.84 32.21
N THR A 135 17.79 -50.74 31.56
CA THR A 135 17.69 -52.19 31.74
C THR A 135 18.81 -52.68 32.67
N THR A 136 18.46 -53.44 33.70
CA THR A 136 19.43 -53.98 34.69
C THR A 136 19.23 -55.48 34.92
N PRO A 137 20.28 -56.28 35.20
CA PRO A 137 20.13 -57.72 35.47
C PRO A 137 19.37 -57.99 36.78
N LEU A 138 18.40 -58.91 36.74
CA LEU A 138 17.54 -59.31 37.86
C LEU A 138 18.30 -60.27 38.81
N THR A 139 19.06 -59.71 39.76
CA THR A 139 19.66 -60.46 40.87
C THR A 139 18.68 -60.62 42.05
N ASP A 140 18.91 -61.56 42.98
CA ASP A 140 18.07 -61.74 44.16
C ASP A 140 18.01 -60.50 45.09
N GLU A 141 19.01 -59.62 45.03
CA GLU A 141 18.96 -58.34 45.74
C GLU A 141 18.18 -57.25 45.00
N ALA A 142 18.10 -57.35 43.66
CA ALA A 142 17.50 -56.37 42.76
C ALA A 142 16.02 -56.64 42.43
N LYS A 143 15.54 -57.89 42.54
CA LYS A 143 14.11 -58.24 42.47
C LYS A 143 13.29 -57.19 43.23
N LEU A 144 12.20 -56.70 42.63
CA LEU A 144 11.23 -55.84 43.30
C LEU A 144 10.84 -56.49 44.63
N LYS A 145 11.37 -55.96 45.74
CA LYS A 145 11.01 -56.42 47.08
C LYS A 145 9.60 -55.90 47.34
N THR A 146 8.75 -56.70 47.97
CA THR A 146 7.54 -56.15 48.61
C THR A 146 8.00 -55.13 49.65
N GLU A 147 7.90 -53.85 49.31
CA GLU A 147 8.14 -52.79 50.28
C GLU A 147 7.17 -53.00 51.46
N LYS A 148 7.68 -52.87 52.68
CA LYS A 148 6.87 -52.99 53.90
C LYS A 148 5.93 -51.79 54.00
N GLN A 149 4.78 -51.85 53.31
CA GLN A 149 3.66 -50.91 53.40
C GLN A 149 4.05 -49.49 53.85
N THR A 150 4.99 -48.87 53.13
CA THR A 150 5.09 -47.42 53.06
C THR A 150 3.89 -46.98 52.25
N THR A 151 2.77 -46.74 52.93
CA THR A 151 1.51 -46.32 52.34
C THR A 151 1.62 -44.88 51.81
N ALA A 152 2.34 -44.71 50.71
CA ALA A 152 2.03 -43.71 49.70
C ALA A 152 0.80 -44.21 48.92
N THR A 153 -0.34 -44.32 49.62
CA THR A 153 -1.65 -44.42 48.98
C THR A 153 -1.75 -43.27 48.00
N PHE A 154 -2.09 -43.58 46.75
CA PHE A 154 -2.22 -42.57 45.70
C PHE A 154 -3.09 -41.39 46.17
N ASP A 155 -2.52 -40.20 46.19
CA ASP A 155 -3.22 -38.98 46.59
C ASP A 155 -3.87 -38.34 45.36
N GLY A 156 -5.09 -38.78 45.07
CA GLY A 156 -5.80 -38.42 43.87
C GLY A 156 -6.90 -39.41 43.51
N GLU A 157 -7.45 -39.26 42.31
CA GLU A 157 -8.48 -40.15 41.76
C GLU A 157 -7.91 -40.98 40.59
N ILE A 158 -8.27 -42.26 40.53
CA ILE A 158 -7.91 -43.17 39.43
C ILE A 158 -9.17 -43.90 38.97
N VAL A 159 -9.42 -43.93 37.66
CA VAL A 159 -10.54 -44.66 37.03
C VAL A 159 -10.13 -45.36 35.73
N ASN A 160 -10.92 -46.36 35.33
CA ASN A 160 -10.70 -47.22 34.15
C ASN A 160 -9.29 -47.80 34.07
N ILE A 161 -8.86 -48.46 35.14
CA ILE A 161 -7.61 -49.23 35.13
C ILE A 161 -7.83 -50.46 34.24
N ASN A 162 -7.19 -50.46 33.07
CA ASN A 162 -7.20 -51.52 32.09
C ASN A 162 -5.78 -52.10 31.93
N LEU A 163 -5.68 -53.42 31.85
CA LEU A 163 -4.46 -54.12 31.45
C LEU A 163 -4.82 -55.09 30.32
N ILE A 164 -4.27 -54.83 29.14
CA ILE A 164 -4.58 -55.46 27.86
C ILE A 164 -3.42 -56.38 27.46
N GLU A 165 -3.69 -57.63 27.05
CA GLU A 165 -2.65 -58.58 26.60
C GLU A 165 -2.24 -58.35 25.12
N ALA A 166 -2.04 -57.08 24.77
CA ALA A 166 -1.62 -56.62 23.46
C ALA A 166 -0.84 -55.31 23.59
N CYS A 167 0.13 -55.07 22.72
CA CYS A 167 0.79 -53.78 22.58
C CYS A 167 -0.01 -52.95 21.57
N LEU A 168 -0.68 -51.88 22.02
CA LEU A 168 -1.38 -50.95 21.14
C LEU A 168 -0.36 -50.08 20.40
N THR A 169 -0.63 -49.78 19.14
CA THR A 169 0.14 -48.79 18.36
C THR A 169 -0.16 -47.37 18.84
N ASP A 170 0.77 -46.43 18.58
CA ASP A 170 0.59 -45.01 18.89
C ASP A 170 -0.74 -44.44 18.37
N THR A 171 -1.17 -44.88 17.17
CA THR A 171 -2.45 -44.49 16.56
C THR A 171 -3.64 -45.04 17.36
N GLU A 172 -3.61 -46.30 17.77
CA GLU A 172 -4.67 -46.90 18.60
C GLU A 172 -4.73 -46.27 20.00
N ILE A 173 -3.60 -45.84 20.56
CA ILE A 173 -3.53 -45.13 21.86
C ILE A 173 -4.14 -43.72 21.72
N LEU A 174 -3.81 -43.00 20.65
CA LEU A 174 -4.39 -41.70 20.35
C LEU A 174 -5.89 -41.79 20.03
N ASP A 175 -6.33 -42.82 19.30
CA ASP A 175 -7.76 -43.07 19.05
C ASP A 175 -8.49 -43.48 20.34
N CYS A 176 -7.87 -44.25 21.24
CA CYS A 176 -8.42 -44.54 22.58
C CYS A 176 -8.58 -43.26 23.43
N TYR A 177 -7.68 -42.28 23.27
CA TYR A 177 -7.87 -40.96 23.85
C TYR A 177 -9.04 -40.25 23.16
N LEU A 178 -8.93 -39.92 21.87
CA LEU A 178 -9.90 -39.06 21.15
C LEU A 178 -11.32 -39.65 21.04
N HIS A 179 -11.45 -40.98 21.07
CA HIS A 179 -12.70 -41.71 20.90
C HIS A 179 -12.92 -42.77 22.00
N PRO A 180 -13.14 -42.38 23.27
CA PRO A 180 -13.19 -43.33 24.40
C PRO A 180 -14.29 -44.39 24.31
N GLN A 181 -15.33 -44.18 23.48
CA GLN A 181 -16.35 -45.18 23.19
C GLN A 181 -15.79 -46.41 22.44
N GLN A 182 -14.68 -46.25 21.69
CA GLN A 182 -13.98 -47.35 21.03
C GLN A 182 -13.11 -48.16 21.99
N GLN A 183 -12.70 -47.57 23.13
CA GLN A 183 -12.02 -48.27 24.22
C GLN A 183 -12.87 -49.44 24.77
N ALA A 184 -14.21 -49.37 24.62
CA ALA A 184 -15.13 -50.45 24.97
C ALA A 184 -15.04 -51.68 24.03
N ALA A 185 -14.50 -51.56 22.81
CA ALA A 185 -14.29 -52.68 21.89
C ALA A 185 -13.04 -53.52 22.23
N LEU A 186 -12.08 -52.94 22.97
CA LEU A 186 -10.87 -53.63 23.44
C LEU A 186 -11.14 -54.55 24.65
N ILE A 187 -12.33 -54.47 25.25
CA ILE A 187 -12.71 -55.16 26.49
C ILE A 187 -12.60 -56.70 26.40
N ASP A 188 -12.80 -57.29 25.22
CA ASP A 188 -12.74 -58.74 25.02
C ASP A 188 -11.30 -59.32 25.09
N SER A 189 -10.27 -58.46 25.14
CA SER A 189 -8.83 -58.84 25.18
C SER A 189 -8.13 -58.51 26.52
N ASN A 190 -8.87 -58.14 27.56
CA ASN A 190 -8.31 -57.58 28.80
C ASN A 190 -8.04 -58.63 29.89
N LEU A 191 -6.83 -58.62 30.43
CA LEU A 191 -6.43 -59.37 31.63
C LEU A 191 -7.07 -58.81 32.91
N TYR A 192 -7.26 -57.49 32.96
CA TYR A 192 -7.80 -56.78 34.12
C TYR A 192 -8.60 -55.55 33.70
N ILE A 193 -9.76 -55.37 34.33
CA ILE A 193 -10.62 -54.18 34.25
C ILE A 193 -11.12 -53.90 35.68
N TYR A 194 -10.99 -52.66 36.14
CA TYR A 194 -11.52 -52.22 37.43
C TYR A 194 -12.48 -51.04 37.30
N PRO A 195 -13.68 -51.08 37.94
CA PRO A 195 -14.20 -52.14 38.80
C PRO A 195 -14.77 -53.34 38.03
N LYS A 196 -14.51 -54.56 38.52
CA LYS A 196 -14.93 -55.82 37.90
C LYS A 196 -16.41 -56.10 38.19
N GLN A 197 -17.29 -56.11 37.18
CA GLN A 197 -18.71 -56.47 37.36
C GLN A 197 -19.10 -57.80 36.69
N HIS A 198 -19.89 -58.59 37.41
CA HIS A 198 -20.69 -59.67 36.85
C HIS A 198 -22.06 -59.13 36.40
N SER A 199 -22.54 -59.63 35.26
CA SER A 199 -23.84 -59.35 34.62
C SER A 199 -23.97 -58.02 33.85
N LYS A 200 -24.81 -58.02 32.80
CA LYS A 200 -24.97 -56.93 31.84
C LYS A 200 -25.77 -55.76 32.43
N GLN A 201 -25.07 -54.80 33.05
CA GLN A 201 -25.53 -53.43 33.19
C GLN A 201 -24.49 -52.46 32.62
N THR A 202 -24.95 -51.28 32.21
CA THR A 202 -24.15 -50.30 31.46
C THR A 202 -22.97 -49.80 32.28
N LEU A 203 -21.75 -49.88 31.72
CA LEU A 203 -20.52 -49.48 32.37
C LEU A 203 -20.47 -47.95 32.53
N ASN A 204 -20.68 -47.45 33.76
CA ASN A 204 -20.38 -46.05 34.11
C ASN A 204 -18.85 -45.90 34.27
N LEU A 205 -18.20 -45.55 33.16
CA LEU A 205 -16.74 -45.50 32.97
C LEU A 205 -16.04 -44.27 33.61
N MET A 206 -16.70 -43.51 34.48
CA MET A 206 -16.12 -42.31 35.12
C MET A 206 -16.79 -42.05 36.48
N PRO A 207 -16.20 -41.20 37.37
CA PRO A 207 -16.80 -40.87 38.66
C PRO A 207 -18.24 -40.34 38.53
N ALA A 208 -19.02 -40.51 39.58
CA ALA A 208 -20.37 -39.97 39.64
C ALA A 208 -20.31 -38.43 39.68
N GLN A 209 -20.67 -37.81 38.55
CA GLN A 209 -20.65 -36.36 38.29
C GLN A 209 -19.25 -35.75 38.06
N LEU A 210 -18.66 -36.06 36.90
CA LEU A 210 -17.76 -35.08 36.26
C LEU A 210 -18.52 -33.77 36.02
N ALA A 211 -17.88 -32.64 36.29
CA ALA A 211 -18.49 -31.33 36.06
C ALA A 211 -18.75 -31.12 34.56
N ARG A 212 -19.92 -30.54 34.24
CA ARG A 212 -20.35 -30.30 32.86
C ARG A 212 -19.34 -29.41 32.14
N GLN A 213 -18.89 -29.85 30.97
CA GLN A 213 -17.92 -29.10 30.18
C GLN A 213 -18.65 -28.18 29.19
N GLU A 214 -18.26 -26.90 29.16
CA GLU A 214 -18.86 -25.85 28.35
C GLU A 214 -17.84 -25.24 27.39
N VAL A 215 -18.28 -24.88 26.19
CA VAL A 215 -17.55 -24.01 25.25
C VAL A 215 -18.46 -22.84 24.88
N MET A 216 -18.06 -21.63 25.26
CA MET A 216 -18.67 -20.39 24.81
C MET A 216 -17.90 -19.88 23.59
N LEU A 217 -18.54 -19.91 22.42
CA LEU A 217 -17.99 -19.37 21.17
C LEU A 217 -18.69 -18.06 20.82
N ILE A 218 -17.92 -16.99 20.71
CA ILE A 218 -18.39 -15.69 20.24
C ILE A 218 -17.90 -15.53 18.80
N ILE A 219 -18.78 -15.70 17.83
CA ILE A 219 -18.44 -15.62 16.41
C ILE A 219 -18.83 -14.23 15.90
N PHE A 220 -17.86 -13.51 15.37
CA PHE A 220 -18.02 -12.29 14.57
C PHE A 220 -17.88 -12.70 13.10
N ASN A 221 -18.93 -12.53 12.30
CA ASN A 221 -18.88 -12.73 10.86
C ASN A 221 -18.91 -11.36 10.18
N ASP A 222 -17.74 -10.85 9.79
CA ASP A 222 -17.64 -9.56 9.11
C ASP A 222 -17.92 -9.66 7.59
N THR A 223 -18.00 -10.87 7.05
CA THR A 223 -18.23 -11.15 5.63
C THR A 223 -19.67 -10.85 5.20
N GLU A 224 -19.87 -10.70 3.89
CA GLU A 224 -21.22 -10.61 3.29
C GLU A 224 -22.00 -11.95 3.30
N TYR A 225 -21.38 -13.07 3.70
CA TYR A 225 -21.90 -14.42 3.50
C TYR A 225 -22.71 -14.95 4.69
N ASN A 226 -23.83 -15.60 4.39
CA ASN A 226 -24.62 -16.34 5.36
C ASN A 226 -24.23 -17.81 5.33
N PHE A 227 -23.48 -18.26 6.33
CA PHE A 227 -22.98 -19.64 6.38
C PHE A 227 -24.06 -20.60 6.88
N SER A 228 -24.50 -21.51 6.03
CA SER A 228 -25.48 -22.56 6.39
C SER A 228 -24.79 -23.87 6.75
N LYS A 229 -25.16 -24.42 7.90
CA LYS A 229 -24.63 -25.68 8.41
C LYS A 229 -24.99 -26.83 7.47
N GLN A 230 -23.99 -27.60 7.09
CA GLN A 230 -24.12 -28.77 6.23
C GLN A 230 -24.47 -30.01 7.07
N ASN A 231 -25.34 -30.89 6.54
CA ASN A 231 -25.75 -32.10 7.22
C ASN A 231 -24.61 -33.12 7.28
N LEU A 232 -23.96 -33.23 8.43
CA LEU A 232 -23.11 -34.36 8.78
C LEU A 232 -23.95 -35.52 9.33
N ASN A 233 -23.56 -36.75 8.99
CA ASN A 233 -24.20 -37.97 9.52
C ASN A 233 -24.22 -37.95 11.07
N SER A 234 -25.30 -38.48 11.62
CA SER A 234 -25.78 -38.14 12.96
C SER A 234 -24.96 -38.72 14.11
N ASN A 235 -24.25 -37.86 14.84
CA ASN A 235 -24.03 -38.00 16.29
C ASN A 235 -24.86 -36.94 17.03
N ASN A 236 -25.40 -37.27 18.21
CA ASN A 236 -26.44 -36.46 18.90
C ASN A 236 -26.01 -35.03 19.30
N PHE A 237 -24.72 -34.73 19.27
CA PHE A 237 -24.13 -33.41 19.56
C PHE A 237 -24.50 -32.34 18.52
N ASN A 238 -24.97 -32.71 17.32
CA ASN A 238 -25.05 -31.83 16.15
C ASN A 238 -26.05 -30.64 16.24
N LYS A 239 -26.68 -30.39 17.40
CA LYS A 239 -27.74 -29.38 17.61
C LYS A 239 -27.35 -28.08 18.34
N GLN A 240 -26.18 -28.01 18.97
CA GLN A 240 -25.79 -26.85 19.80
C GLN A 240 -25.13 -25.70 19.04
N LEU A 241 -24.42 -25.98 17.94
CA LEU A 241 -24.02 -24.94 16.99
C LEU A 241 -25.19 -24.56 16.06
N PRO A 242 -25.27 -23.29 15.62
CA PRO A 242 -26.41 -22.77 14.87
C PRO A 242 -26.57 -23.44 13.50
N SER A 243 -27.79 -23.38 12.96
CA SER A 243 -28.05 -23.77 11.57
C SER A 243 -27.53 -22.74 10.56
N ILE A 244 -27.40 -21.47 10.97
CA ILE A 244 -26.92 -20.35 10.16
C ILE A 244 -26.00 -19.47 11.02
N ILE A 245 -24.82 -19.13 10.53
CA ILE A 245 -24.04 -17.98 11.04
C ILE A 245 -24.34 -16.79 10.11
N PRO A 246 -25.09 -15.77 10.56
CA PRO A 246 -25.52 -14.65 9.73
C PRO A 246 -24.37 -13.70 9.35
N ALA A 247 -24.53 -13.00 8.22
CA ALA A 247 -23.59 -11.98 7.74
C ALA A 247 -23.62 -10.71 8.61
N HIS A 248 -22.46 -10.05 8.77
CA HIS A 248 -22.25 -8.81 9.53
C HIS A 248 -22.76 -8.82 11.00
N GLU A 249 -22.82 -9.98 11.63
CA GLU A 249 -23.34 -10.16 12.99
C GLU A 249 -22.29 -10.71 13.96
N ARG A 250 -22.48 -10.38 15.25
CA ARG A 250 -21.77 -10.98 16.38
C ARG A 250 -22.74 -11.84 17.17
N CYS A 251 -22.52 -13.15 17.16
CA CYS A 251 -23.37 -14.12 17.84
C CYS A 251 -22.59 -14.89 18.91
N ALA A 252 -23.22 -15.20 20.04
CA ALA A 252 -22.64 -16.02 21.10
C ALA A 252 -23.37 -17.37 21.19
N TYR A 253 -22.62 -18.46 21.22
CA TYR A 253 -23.12 -19.83 21.21
C TYR A 253 -22.52 -20.61 22.38
N MET A 254 -23.37 -21.35 23.11
CA MET A 254 -22.93 -22.28 24.14
C MET A 254 -23.01 -23.71 23.61
N ILE A 255 -21.89 -24.41 23.60
CA ILE A 255 -21.79 -25.85 23.38
C ILE A 255 -21.56 -26.47 24.76
N GLU A 256 -22.23 -27.58 25.06
CA GLU A 256 -22.23 -28.19 26.38
C GLU A 256 -22.12 -29.71 26.22
N SER A 257 -21.28 -30.36 27.03
CA SER A 257 -21.11 -31.81 26.99
C SER A 257 -22.45 -32.54 27.18
N SER A 258 -22.57 -33.72 26.57
CA SER A 258 -23.65 -34.67 26.84
C SER A 258 -23.65 -35.13 28.30
N SER A 259 -24.70 -35.88 28.66
CA SER A 259 -24.75 -36.67 29.91
C SER A 259 -23.65 -37.73 30.04
N ASP A 260 -22.97 -38.06 28.95
CA ASP A 260 -21.87 -39.02 28.95
C ASP A 260 -20.66 -38.39 29.68
N ASN A 261 -20.36 -38.88 30.88
CA ASN A 261 -19.23 -38.45 31.69
C ASN A 261 -17.92 -38.86 31.01
N TRP A 262 -17.37 -37.98 30.16
CA TRP A 262 -16.04 -38.15 29.55
C TRP A 262 -15.14 -36.94 29.82
N PRO A 263 -13.82 -37.13 29.91
CA PRO A 263 -12.86 -36.08 30.24
C PRO A 263 -12.62 -35.10 29.10
N HIS A 264 -13.13 -35.36 27.90
CA HIS A 264 -13.19 -34.38 26.82
C HIS A 264 -14.37 -34.67 25.89
N PHE A 265 -14.70 -33.70 25.03
CA PHE A 265 -15.60 -33.91 23.90
C PHE A 265 -15.09 -33.21 22.64
N ILE A 266 -15.44 -33.76 21.48
CA ILE A 266 -15.11 -33.21 20.16
C ILE A 266 -16.40 -32.75 19.49
N TYR A 267 -16.42 -31.51 19.00
CA TYR A 267 -17.50 -30.96 18.19
C TYR A 267 -16.98 -30.64 16.79
N LYS A 268 -17.58 -31.25 15.76
CA LYS A 268 -17.28 -30.95 14.34
C LYS A 268 -18.48 -30.32 13.65
N ALA A 269 -18.27 -29.25 12.89
CA ALA A 269 -19.32 -28.63 12.07
C ALA A 269 -18.76 -28.07 10.76
N ASN A 270 -19.43 -28.42 9.66
CA ASN A 270 -19.15 -27.86 8.35
C ASN A 270 -20.27 -26.89 7.97
N TYR A 271 -19.90 -25.78 7.33
CA TYR A 271 -20.80 -24.76 6.80
C TYR A 271 -20.39 -24.39 5.36
N GLN A 272 -21.35 -23.85 4.62
CA GLN A 272 -21.18 -23.33 3.27
C GLN A 272 -21.91 -22.00 3.16
N ALA A 273 -21.35 -21.00 2.46
CA ALA A 273 -22.07 -19.77 2.18
C ALA A 273 -23.32 -20.06 1.33
N LYS A 274 -24.45 -19.38 1.60
CA LYS A 274 -25.65 -19.50 0.76
C LYS A 274 -25.44 -18.87 -0.62
N GLU A 275 -24.62 -17.84 -0.65
CA GLU A 275 -24.37 -16.98 -1.81
C GLU A 275 -23.26 -17.54 -2.73
N SER A 276 -22.45 -18.50 -2.25
CA SER A 276 -21.38 -19.15 -3.02
C SER A 276 -21.11 -20.58 -2.56
N THR A 277 -21.12 -21.54 -3.49
CA THR A 277 -20.83 -22.96 -3.21
C THR A 277 -19.37 -23.23 -2.87
N ASP A 278 -18.48 -22.33 -3.27
CA ASP A 278 -17.03 -22.53 -3.17
C ASP A 278 -16.49 -22.08 -1.80
N ILE A 279 -17.25 -21.24 -1.10
CA ILE A 279 -16.89 -20.67 0.20
C ILE A 279 -17.42 -21.56 1.31
N LYS A 280 -16.50 -22.16 2.07
CA LYS A 280 -16.75 -23.15 3.11
C LYS A 280 -16.01 -22.76 4.39
N LEU A 281 -16.56 -23.24 5.49
CA LEU A 281 -16.10 -22.96 6.86
C LEU A 281 -16.32 -24.23 7.68
N SER A 282 -15.27 -24.76 8.29
CA SER A 282 -15.34 -25.91 9.18
C SER A 282 -14.73 -25.59 10.54
N PHE A 283 -15.36 -26.10 11.60
CA PHE A 283 -14.92 -26.01 12.98
C PHE A 283 -14.68 -27.41 13.52
N ASP A 284 -13.50 -27.64 14.07
CA ASP A 284 -13.14 -28.81 14.88
C ASP A 284 -12.76 -28.32 16.28
N ILE A 285 -13.62 -28.55 17.27
CA ILE A 285 -13.45 -28.06 18.64
C ILE A 285 -13.19 -29.26 19.55
N LEU A 286 -12.06 -29.26 20.25
CA LEU A 286 -11.75 -30.22 21.32
C LEU A 286 -11.79 -29.48 22.66
N LYS A 287 -12.70 -29.89 23.55
CA LYS A 287 -12.78 -29.38 24.92
C LYS A 287 -12.37 -30.49 25.89
N SER A 288 -11.32 -30.28 26.67
CA SER A 288 -10.75 -31.26 27.61
C SER A 288 -10.69 -30.73 29.05
N LEU A 289 -10.87 -31.61 30.04
CA LEU A 289 -10.69 -31.32 31.47
C LEU A 289 -9.27 -30.84 31.79
N THR A 290 -8.29 -31.17 30.93
CA THR A 290 -6.94 -30.61 30.94
C THR A 290 -6.95 -29.31 30.12
N PRO A 291 -6.82 -28.11 30.74
CA PRO A 291 -7.09 -26.84 30.05
C PRO A 291 -6.20 -26.59 28.83
N HIS A 292 -4.94 -27.03 28.88
CA HIS A 292 -3.96 -26.86 27.81
C HIS A 292 -4.17 -27.80 26.61
N ARG A 293 -5.03 -28.83 26.75
CA ARG A 293 -5.46 -29.73 25.67
C ARG A 293 -6.73 -29.23 24.96
N SER A 294 -7.37 -28.15 25.43
CA SER A 294 -8.56 -27.60 24.78
C SER A 294 -8.17 -26.70 23.62
N GLN A 295 -8.61 -27.02 22.41
CA GLN A 295 -8.28 -26.31 21.17
C GLN A 295 -9.49 -26.13 20.25
N ILE A 296 -9.38 -25.17 19.34
CA ILE A 296 -10.37 -24.90 18.29
C ILE A 296 -9.60 -24.74 16.99
N ASP A 297 -9.79 -25.68 16.08
CA ASP A 297 -9.23 -25.65 14.74
C ASP A 297 -10.31 -25.18 13.76
N LEU A 298 -9.95 -24.19 12.92
CA LEU A 298 -10.81 -23.72 11.84
C LEU A 298 -10.18 -24.01 10.49
N GLN A 299 -11.00 -24.45 9.54
CA GLN A 299 -10.63 -24.59 8.14
C GLN A 299 -11.55 -23.73 7.28
N LEU A 300 -10.97 -22.98 6.35
CA LEU A 300 -11.68 -22.01 5.51
C LEU A 300 -11.35 -22.24 4.03
N SER A 301 -12.20 -21.76 3.13
CA SER A 301 -11.77 -21.50 1.74
C SER A 301 -10.83 -20.28 1.67
N ASN A 302 -9.95 -20.24 0.66
CA ASN A 302 -8.87 -19.25 0.51
C ASN A 302 -9.32 -17.77 0.40
N GLU A 303 -10.61 -17.53 0.19
CA GLU A 303 -11.24 -16.21 0.12
C GLU A 303 -11.55 -15.63 1.49
N LEU A 304 -11.40 -16.43 2.56
CA LEU A 304 -11.63 -16.03 3.94
C LEU A 304 -10.33 -16.05 4.74
N GLU A 305 -10.32 -15.28 5.81
CA GLU A 305 -9.32 -15.33 6.87
C GLU A 305 -10.02 -15.36 8.24
N PHE A 306 -9.34 -15.84 9.27
CA PHE A 306 -9.86 -15.79 10.63
C PHE A 306 -8.81 -15.36 11.65
N ASP A 307 -9.32 -14.82 12.75
CA ASP A 307 -8.61 -14.73 14.03
C ASP A 307 -9.40 -15.54 15.07
N CYS A 308 -8.71 -16.22 15.98
CA CYS A 308 -9.30 -17.04 17.03
C CYS A 308 -8.57 -16.83 18.35
N PHE A 309 -9.20 -16.10 19.27
CA PHE A 309 -8.67 -15.76 20.58
C PHE A 309 -9.36 -16.55 21.69
N ILE A 310 -8.65 -17.49 22.30
CA ILE A 310 -9.12 -18.19 23.50
C ILE A 310 -8.89 -17.29 24.71
N SER A 311 -9.96 -16.69 25.22
CA SER A 311 -9.93 -15.75 26.36
C SER A 311 -9.95 -16.45 27.72
N GLN A 312 -10.41 -17.70 27.75
CA GLN A 312 -10.42 -18.54 28.96
C GLN A 312 -10.32 -20.02 28.55
N SER A 313 -9.44 -20.78 29.17
CA SER A 313 -9.51 -22.25 29.18
C SER A 313 -9.35 -22.75 30.61
N THR A 314 -10.33 -23.53 31.08
CA THR A 314 -10.33 -24.23 32.36
C THR A 314 -10.87 -25.65 32.17
N SER A 315 -10.76 -26.48 33.20
CA SER A 315 -11.29 -27.84 33.19
C SER A 315 -12.77 -27.89 32.79
N ASN A 316 -13.59 -26.95 33.27
CA ASN A 316 -15.02 -26.95 32.98
C ASN A 316 -15.42 -26.03 31.82
N ARG A 317 -14.62 -25.02 31.45
CA ARG A 317 -15.05 -24.01 30.47
C ARG A 317 -13.94 -23.51 29.55
N LEU A 318 -14.21 -23.54 28.26
CA LEU A 318 -13.47 -22.82 27.22
C LEU A 318 -14.31 -21.61 26.78
N THR A 319 -13.73 -20.43 26.70
CA THR A 319 -14.35 -19.25 26.06
C THR A 319 -13.43 -18.77 24.97
N ALA A 320 -13.94 -18.64 23.74
CA ALA A 320 -13.19 -18.18 22.59
C ALA A 320 -13.98 -17.16 21.76
N GLU A 321 -13.28 -16.14 21.26
CA GLU A 321 -13.79 -15.21 20.26
C GLU A 321 -13.17 -15.56 18.91
N ILE A 322 -14.02 -15.76 17.90
CA ILE A 322 -13.64 -16.11 16.53
C ILE A 322 -14.12 -14.99 15.62
N ARG A 323 -13.24 -14.41 14.82
CA ARG A 323 -13.58 -13.40 13.82
C ARG A 323 -13.30 -13.94 12.44
N ILE A 324 -14.32 -13.96 11.58
CA ILE A 324 -14.25 -14.45 10.20
C ILE A 324 -14.40 -13.23 9.28
N SER A 325 -13.42 -13.05 8.41
CA SER A 325 -13.31 -11.91 7.49
C SER A 325 -13.00 -12.40 6.07
N GLU A 326 -13.18 -11.54 5.08
CA GLU A 326 -12.76 -11.82 3.71
C GLU A 326 -11.27 -11.52 3.55
N ASN A 327 -10.51 -12.45 2.97
CA ASN A 327 -9.13 -12.22 2.57
C ASN A 327 -9.11 -11.23 1.39
N VAL A 328 -8.83 -9.97 1.71
CA VAL A 328 -8.88 -8.85 0.76
C VAL A 328 -7.92 -9.05 -0.42
N VAL A 329 -6.78 -9.74 -0.20
CA VAL A 329 -5.80 -10.03 -1.26
C VAL A 329 -6.35 -11.06 -2.23
N THR A 330 -6.87 -12.20 -1.75
CA THR A 330 -7.50 -13.22 -2.59
C THR A 330 -8.69 -12.65 -3.36
N ARG A 331 -9.54 -11.84 -2.71
CA ARG A 331 -10.70 -11.21 -3.34
C ARG A 331 -10.30 -10.24 -4.46
N GLN A 332 -9.35 -9.33 -4.19
CA GLN A 332 -8.84 -8.40 -5.21
C GLN A 332 -8.18 -9.14 -6.38
N ALA A 333 -7.41 -10.21 -6.10
CA ALA A 333 -6.84 -11.05 -7.15
C ALA A 333 -7.96 -11.64 -8.04
N LYS A 334 -8.97 -12.30 -7.47
CA LYS A 334 -10.10 -12.85 -8.25
C LYS A 334 -10.87 -11.80 -9.05
N HIS A 335 -11.08 -10.62 -8.49
CA HIS A 335 -11.73 -9.49 -9.20
C HIS A 335 -10.88 -9.05 -10.40
N PHE A 336 -9.57 -8.96 -10.22
CA PHE A 336 -8.63 -8.66 -11.29
C PHE A 336 -8.57 -9.77 -12.36
N MET A 337 -8.61 -11.05 -11.97
CA MET A 337 -8.64 -12.19 -12.90
C MET A 337 -9.87 -12.11 -13.81
N ARG A 338 -11.05 -11.85 -13.21
CA ARG A 338 -12.33 -11.71 -13.92
C ARG A 338 -12.32 -10.49 -14.85
N PHE A 339 -11.85 -9.33 -14.36
CA PHE A 339 -11.64 -8.13 -15.17
C PHE A 339 -10.77 -8.41 -16.41
N ILE A 340 -9.62 -9.04 -16.24
CA ILE A 340 -8.71 -9.36 -17.36
C ILE A 340 -9.38 -10.33 -18.35
N ASN A 341 -10.13 -11.32 -17.86
CA ASN A 341 -10.85 -12.27 -18.72
C ASN A 341 -11.92 -11.59 -19.58
N GLU A 342 -12.72 -10.69 -19.00
CA GLU A 342 -13.75 -9.94 -19.72
C GLU A 342 -13.14 -8.98 -20.76
N VAL A 343 -12.15 -8.17 -20.34
CA VAL A 343 -11.51 -7.15 -21.18
C VAL A 343 -10.76 -7.76 -22.38
N ARG A 344 -10.15 -8.96 -22.23
CA ARG A 344 -9.46 -9.69 -23.32
C ARG A 344 -10.33 -10.04 -24.52
N SER A 345 -11.66 -10.10 -24.35
CA SER A 345 -12.57 -10.39 -25.47
C SER A 345 -12.85 -9.17 -26.38
N HIS A 346 -12.48 -7.97 -25.94
CA HIS A 346 -12.77 -6.71 -26.64
C HIS A 346 -11.51 -5.86 -26.93
N ILE A 347 -10.50 -5.92 -26.07
CA ILE A 347 -9.23 -5.19 -26.23
C ILE A 347 -8.17 -6.13 -26.82
N ALA A 348 -7.41 -5.63 -27.80
CA ALA A 348 -6.32 -6.40 -28.41
C ALA A 348 -5.25 -6.77 -27.37
N SER A 349 -4.66 -7.97 -27.48
CA SER A 349 -3.65 -8.49 -26.55
C SER A 349 -2.54 -7.49 -26.23
N ASP A 350 -2.00 -6.84 -27.27
CA ASP A 350 -0.84 -5.96 -27.18
C ASP A 350 -1.16 -4.61 -26.51
N ASN A 351 -2.46 -4.33 -26.31
CA ASN A 351 -2.97 -3.19 -25.57
C ASN A 351 -3.24 -3.52 -24.09
N ILE A 352 -3.15 -4.78 -23.66
CA ILE A 352 -3.32 -5.22 -22.27
C ILE A 352 -1.93 -5.52 -21.70
N ILE A 353 -1.40 -4.62 -20.87
CA ILE A 353 -0.08 -4.77 -20.27
C ILE A 353 -0.22 -5.11 -18.78
N THR A 354 0.28 -6.28 -18.41
CA THR A 354 0.24 -6.88 -17.07
C THR A 354 1.60 -7.51 -16.75
N ASP A 355 1.91 -7.73 -15.47
CA ASP A 355 3.18 -8.32 -15.03
C ASP A 355 3.30 -9.84 -15.35
N GLY A 356 2.20 -10.48 -15.74
CA GLY A 356 2.11 -11.85 -16.24
C GLY A 356 0.83 -12.07 -17.04
N GLN A 357 0.47 -13.34 -17.26
CA GLN A 357 -0.74 -13.76 -17.96
C GLN A 357 -1.52 -14.78 -17.13
N TYR A 358 -2.84 -14.62 -17.11
CA TYR A 358 -3.77 -15.59 -16.54
C TYR A 358 -4.13 -16.68 -17.55
N TYR A 359 -4.18 -17.92 -17.06
CA TYR A 359 -4.71 -19.08 -17.75
C TYR A 359 -5.96 -19.58 -17.02
N ALA A 360 -7.14 -19.16 -17.49
CA ALA A 360 -8.41 -19.44 -16.82
C ALA A 360 -8.76 -20.95 -16.74
N GLU A 361 -8.29 -21.77 -17.68
CA GLU A 361 -8.51 -23.23 -17.67
C GLU A 361 -7.77 -23.96 -16.54
N GLN A 362 -6.73 -23.32 -15.99
CA GLN A 362 -5.79 -23.92 -15.03
C GLN A 362 -5.63 -23.07 -13.75
N ASP A 363 -6.42 -21.99 -13.63
CA ASP A 363 -6.45 -21.00 -12.52
C ASP A 363 -5.06 -20.57 -12.01
N PHE A 364 -4.14 -20.22 -12.93
CA PHE A 364 -2.79 -19.77 -12.56
C PHE A 364 -2.27 -18.58 -13.37
N TRP A 365 -1.37 -17.82 -12.76
CA TRP A 365 -0.70 -16.64 -13.33
C TRP A 365 0.75 -16.97 -13.66
N VAL A 366 1.21 -16.62 -14.87
CA VAL A 366 2.57 -16.87 -15.35
C VAL A 366 3.21 -15.57 -15.83
N SER A 367 4.38 -15.25 -15.28
CA SER A 367 5.20 -14.12 -15.72
C SER A 367 6.44 -14.61 -16.47
N THR A 368 6.64 -14.13 -17.70
CA THR A 368 7.93 -14.25 -18.39
C THR A 368 8.79 -13.00 -18.17
N GLY A 369 10.12 -13.13 -18.24
CA GLY A 369 11.01 -11.98 -18.08
C GLY A 369 10.75 -10.85 -19.10
N GLN A 370 10.35 -11.20 -20.33
CA GLN A 370 10.01 -10.20 -21.36
C GLN A 370 8.71 -9.44 -21.03
N GLN A 371 7.70 -10.11 -20.48
CA GLN A 371 6.47 -9.46 -20.02
C GLN A 371 6.74 -8.54 -18.82
N MET A 372 7.54 -8.99 -17.85
CA MET A 372 7.93 -8.17 -16.71
C MET A 372 8.66 -6.90 -17.16
N LEU A 373 9.62 -7.00 -18.08
CA LEU A 373 10.31 -5.83 -18.65
C LEU A 373 9.36 -4.91 -19.42
N ALA A 374 8.40 -5.44 -20.18
CA ALA A 374 7.40 -4.63 -20.88
C ALA A 374 6.48 -3.88 -19.91
N TYR A 375 6.04 -4.56 -18.84
CA TYR A 375 5.24 -3.99 -17.76
C TYR A 375 6.02 -2.92 -16.99
N GLU A 376 7.24 -3.19 -16.53
CA GLU A 376 8.08 -2.23 -15.81
C GLU A 376 8.35 -0.95 -16.62
N ASN A 377 8.57 -1.08 -17.93
CA ASN A 377 8.69 0.05 -18.85
C ASN A 377 7.37 0.82 -19.01
N ALA A 378 6.23 0.12 -19.10
CA ALA A 378 4.91 0.75 -19.25
C ALA A 378 4.41 1.43 -17.96
N CYS A 379 4.87 0.97 -16.79
CA CYS A 379 4.57 1.57 -15.47
C CYS A 379 5.29 2.91 -15.24
N GLN A 380 6.31 3.23 -16.04
CA GLN A 380 7.09 4.44 -15.89
C GLN A 380 6.24 5.72 -16.08
N LEU A 381 6.41 6.66 -15.16
CA LEU A 381 5.84 8.00 -15.21
C LEU A 381 6.90 9.05 -15.58
N PHE A 382 6.47 10.26 -15.94
CA PHE A 382 7.39 11.35 -16.26
C PHE A 382 8.26 11.73 -15.04
N ASN A 383 7.66 11.81 -13.86
CA ASN A 383 8.42 11.98 -12.62
C ASN A 383 8.98 10.64 -12.11
N ARG A 384 10.24 10.33 -12.45
CA ARG A 384 10.91 9.08 -12.04
C ARG A 384 11.12 8.93 -10.54
N ARG A 385 10.87 9.98 -9.73
CA ARG A 385 10.83 9.91 -8.26
C ARG A 385 9.74 8.93 -7.79
N LEU A 386 8.71 8.75 -8.60
CA LEU A 386 7.50 8.03 -8.27
C LEU A 386 7.44 6.73 -9.06
N GLN A 387 7.49 5.61 -8.35
CA GLN A 387 7.39 4.27 -8.91
C GLN A 387 6.04 3.69 -8.49
N LYS A 388 5.13 3.52 -9.45
CA LYS A 388 3.76 3.03 -9.26
C LYS A 388 3.63 1.65 -9.91
N ARG A 389 2.87 0.74 -9.29
CA ARG A 389 2.66 -0.64 -9.77
C ARG A 389 1.17 -0.94 -9.94
N PRO A 390 0.54 -0.48 -11.04
CA PRO A 390 -0.85 -0.80 -11.35
C PRO A 390 -1.05 -2.30 -11.60
N LEU A 391 -2.26 -2.82 -11.40
CA LEU A 391 -2.59 -4.22 -11.71
C LEU A 391 -2.51 -4.47 -13.23
N ALA A 392 -3.02 -3.53 -14.02
CA ALA A 392 -2.90 -3.54 -15.47
C ALA A 392 -2.87 -2.13 -16.05
N ILE A 393 -2.31 -2.02 -17.25
CA ILE A 393 -2.38 -0.84 -18.11
C ILE A 393 -3.12 -1.24 -19.38
N ILE A 394 -4.28 -0.64 -19.62
CA ILE A 394 -5.14 -0.94 -20.77
C ILE A 394 -5.13 0.24 -21.74
N LYS A 395 -4.47 0.06 -22.89
CA LYS A 395 -4.35 1.07 -23.94
C LYS A 395 -5.61 1.12 -24.79
N CYS A 396 -6.44 2.13 -24.56
CA CYS A 396 -7.69 2.33 -25.30
C CYS A 396 -7.44 3.14 -26.58
N ARG A 397 -8.16 2.79 -27.65
CA ARG A 397 -8.16 3.45 -28.98
C ARG A 397 -9.47 4.18 -29.27
N THR A 398 -10.56 3.82 -28.59
CA THR A 398 -11.90 4.39 -28.82
C THR A 398 -12.60 4.70 -27.51
N SER A 399 -13.61 5.57 -27.57
CA SER A 399 -14.47 5.90 -26.43
C SER A 399 -15.27 4.69 -25.93
N GLN A 400 -15.55 3.73 -26.81
CA GLN A 400 -16.20 2.46 -26.48
C GLN A 400 -15.26 1.54 -25.69
N GLU A 401 -13.99 1.44 -26.09
CA GLU A 401 -12.96 0.71 -25.31
C GLU A 401 -12.80 1.35 -23.91
N VAL A 402 -12.72 2.70 -23.82
CA VAL A 402 -12.68 3.42 -22.53
C VAL A 402 -13.90 3.14 -21.66
N LYS A 403 -15.11 3.22 -22.23
CA LYS A 403 -16.37 2.93 -21.54
C LYS A 403 -16.39 1.51 -20.98
N LEU A 404 -16.02 0.52 -21.79
CA LEU A 404 -15.97 -0.88 -21.38
C LEU A 404 -15.01 -1.05 -20.21
N VAL A 405 -13.74 -0.67 -20.38
CA VAL A 405 -12.71 -0.84 -19.36
C VAL A 405 -13.08 -0.14 -18.04
N TYR A 406 -13.65 1.06 -18.12
CA TYR A 406 -14.16 1.76 -16.94
C TYR A 406 -15.30 1.00 -16.25
N LYS A 407 -16.33 0.60 -17.00
CA LYS A 407 -17.48 -0.12 -16.44
C LYS A 407 -17.07 -1.47 -15.84
N THR A 408 -16.28 -2.28 -16.54
CA THR A 408 -15.78 -3.57 -16.03
C THR A 408 -14.92 -3.39 -14.78
N ALA A 409 -14.15 -2.29 -14.67
CA ALA A 409 -13.41 -1.98 -13.44
C ALA A 409 -14.34 -1.60 -12.28
N VAL A 410 -15.43 -0.84 -12.53
CA VAL A 410 -16.46 -0.53 -11.52
C VAL A 410 -17.20 -1.81 -11.08
N ASP A 411 -17.64 -2.64 -12.03
CA ASP A 411 -18.38 -3.88 -11.78
C ASP A 411 -17.57 -4.91 -10.98
N TYR A 412 -16.23 -4.88 -11.07
CA TYR A 412 -15.31 -5.69 -10.24
C TYR A 412 -14.65 -4.91 -9.08
N HIS A 413 -15.15 -3.74 -8.72
CA HIS A 413 -14.69 -2.93 -7.58
C HIS A 413 -13.19 -2.57 -7.61
N LEU A 414 -12.60 -2.45 -8.81
CA LEU A 414 -11.21 -2.08 -8.99
C LEU A 414 -11.05 -0.55 -9.05
N ALA A 415 -10.01 -0.03 -8.40
CA ALA A 415 -9.64 1.37 -8.52
C ALA A 415 -9.12 1.66 -9.94
N ILE A 416 -9.41 2.85 -10.46
CA ILE A 416 -8.90 3.31 -11.76
C ILE A 416 -7.93 4.48 -11.62
N SER A 417 -7.05 4.63 -12.59
CA SER A 417 -6.33 5.87 -12.88
C SER A 417 -6.35 6.11 -14.39
N VAL A 418 -6.23 7.36 -14.83
CA VAL A 418 -6.32 7.73 -16.25
C VAL A 418 -5.03 8.39 -16.70
N ARG A 419 -4.48 7.93 -17.83
CA ARG A 419 -3.19 8.38 -18.35
C ARG A 419 -3.28 8.80 -19.81
N SER A 420 -2.59 9.88 -20.15
CA SER A 420 -2.30 10.23 -21.56
C SER A 420 -0.78 10.17 -21.79
N SER A 421 -0.03 11.20 -21.40
CA SER A 421 1.44 11.24 -21.50
C SER A 421 2.19 10.94 -20.20
N GLY A 422 1.49 10.82 -19.06
CA GLY A 422 2.12 10.55 -17.76
C GLY A 422 2.89 11.73 -17.14
N HIS A 423 2.72 12.95 -17.64
CA HIS A 423 3.39 14.20 -17.20
C HIS A 423 2.94 14.75 -15.82
N ASP A 424 2.19 13.99 -15.02
CA ASP A 424 1.77 14.46 -13.69
C ASP A 424 2.94 14.50 -12.69
N HIS A 425 3.23 15.68 -12.12
CA HIS A 425 4.35 15.88 -11.19
C HIS A 425 4.25 15.09 -9.88
N GLU A 426 3.05 14.70 -9.46
CA GLU A 426 2.79 13.84 -8.28
C GLU A 426 2.33 12.43 -8.69
N GLY A 427 2.47 12.10 -9.96
CA GLY A 427 2.22 10.77 -10.50
C GLY A 427 0.76 10.33 -10.50
N GLU A 428 -0.20 11.24 -10.30
CA GLU A 428 -1.63 10.88 -10.16
C GLU A 428 -2.25 10.24 -11.41
N SER A 429 -1.56 10.26 -12.55
CA SER A 429 -1.93 9.52 -13.77
C SER A 429 -1.55 8.03 -13.73
N GLY A 430 -1.24 7.48 -12.56
CA GLY A 430 -1.02 6.05 -12.32
C GLY A 430 -0.98 5.76 -10.83
N GLU A 431 -1.64 4.69 -10.38
CA GLU A 431 -1.65 4.32 -8.97
C GLU A 431 -1.38 2.83 -8.76
N THR A 432 -0.70 2.49 -7.67
CA THR A 432 -0.46 1.09 -7.28
C THR A 432 -1.78 0.41 -6.97
N ASN A 433 -1.94 -0.85 -7.39
CA ASN A 433 -3.18 -1.62 -7.25
C ASN A 433 -4.39 -0.99 -7.97
N SER A 434 -4.17 -0.26 -9.07
CA SER A 434 -5.24 0.28 -9.93
C SER A 434 -5.19 -0.24 -11.37
N ILE A 435 -6.28 -0.11 -12.11
CA ILE A 435 -6.33 -0.23 -13.57
C ILE A 435 -5.99 1.14 -14.18
N VAL A 436 -4.89 1.22 -14.93
CA VAL A 436 -4.56 2.42 -15.72
C VAL A 436 -5.30 2.36 -17.05
N ILE A 437 -6.27 3.26 -17.24
CA ILE A 437 -6.90 3.52 -18.53
C ILE A 437 -5.97 4.46 -19.30
N ASP A 438 -5.23 3.90 -20.25
CA ASP A 438 -4.20 4.60 -21.00
C ASP A 438 -4.75 5.04 -22.36
N LEU A 439 -4.81 6.35 -22.56
CA LEU A 439 -5.42 7.00 -23.72
C LEU A 439 -4.39 7.35 -24.81
N SER A 440 -3.13 6.91 -24.70
CA SER A 440 -2.04 7.28 -25.62
C SER A 440 -2.28 6.89 -27.09
N LEU A 441 -3.10 5.88 -27.35
CA LEU A 441 -3.49 5.47 -28.71
C LEU A 441 -4.68 6.28 -29.27
N MET A 442 -5.38 7.06 -28.44
CA MET A 442 -6.40 8.01 -28.89
C MET A 442 -5.72 9.33 -29.29
N ASN A 443 -5.02 9.31 -30.42
CA ASN A 443 -4.12 10.40 -30.86
C ASN A 443 -4.50 11.00 -32.23
N SER A 444 -5.73 10.81 -32.69
CA SER A 444 -6.23 11.38 -33.95
C SER A 444 -6.27 12.92 -33.93
N ILE A 445 -6.09 13.52 -35.12
CA ILE A 445 -6.20 14.95 -35.37
C ILE A 445 -7.06 15.15 -36.63
N GLU A 446 -8.18 15.85 -36.49
CA GLU A 446 -9.13 16.11 -37.58
C GLU A 446 -9.48 17.62 -37.58
N LEU A 447 -9.01 18.36 -38.59
CA LEU A 447 -9.29 19.80 -38.73
C LEU A 447 -10.50 20.02 -39.63
N ASP A 448 -11.48 20.81 -39.16
CA ASP A 448 -12.45 21.47 -40.05
C ASP A 448 -11.81 22.76 -40.61
N PRO A 449 -11.53 22.84 -41.92
CA PRO A 449 -10.93 24.02 -42.53
C PRO A 449 -11.88 25.21 -42.63
N ILE A 450 -13.19 25.04 -42.41
CA ILE A 450 -14.19 26.13 -42.51
C ILE A 450 -14.29 26.88 -41.19
N SER A 451 -14.48 26.18 -40.06
CA SER A 451 -14.53 26.82 -38.73
C SER A 451 -13.15 27.06 -38.11
N GLY A 452 -12.11 26.37 -38.58
CA GLY A 452 -10.80 26.35 -37.91
C GLY A 452 -10.82 25.59 -36.57
N ILE A 453 -11.86 24.81 -36.29
CA ILE A 453 -11.92 23.92 -35.12
C ILE A 453 -11.18 22.64 -35.44
N VAL A 454 -10.24 22.26 -34.58
CA VAL A 454 -9.56 20.96 -34.64
C VAL A 454 -10.13 20.02 -33.57
N ALA A 455 -10.55 18.83 -34.00
CA ALA A 455 -10.92 17.73 -33.14
C ALA A 455 -9.70 16.84 -32.89
N VAL A 456 -9.39 16.59 -31.61
CA VAL A 456 -8.13 15.97 -31.19
C VAL A 456 -8.39 14.91 -30.12
N GLY A 457 -7.75 13.75 -30.26
CA GLY A 457 -7.77 12.69 -29.24
C GLY A 457 -6.93 13.04 -27.99
N PRO A 458 -7.32 12.57 -26.80
CA PRO A 458 -6.68 12.89 -25.52
C PRO A 458 -5.19 12.52 -25.43
N GLY A 459 -4.77 11.47 -26.15
CA GLY A 459 -3.40 10.98 -26.22
C GLY A 459 -2.50 11.72 -27.20
N CYS A 460 -3.04 12.65 -28.02
CA CYS A 460 -2.24 13.36 -29.00
C CYS A 460 -1.15 14.21 -28.33
N THR A 461 0.11 14.02 -28.76
CA THR A 461 1.26 14.78 -28.27
C THR A 461 1.31 16.18 -28.89
N MET A 462 1.94 17.11 -28.19
CA MET A 462 2.14 18.49 -28.66
C MET A 462 3.03 18.52 -29.91
N GLN A 463 4.01 17.62 -30.02
CA GLN A 463 4.81 17.47 -31.25
C GLN A 463 3.93 17.19 -32.47
N ALA A 464 3.12 16.13 -32.42
CA ALA A 464 2.25 15.73 -33.52
C ALA A 464 1.21 16.82 -33.84
N LEU A 465 0.58 17.39 -32.81
CA LEU A 465 -0.47 18.39 -32.95
C LEU A 465 0.05 19.70 -33.55
N THR A 466 1.16 20.23 -33.04
CA THR A 466 1.71 21.51 -33.51
C THR A 466 2.37 21.38 -34.89
N SER A 467 3.05 20.27 -35.20
CA SER A 467 3.55 20.02 -36.56
C SER A 467 2.42 19.90 -37.58
N TYR A 468 1.33 19.20 -37.26
CA TYR A 468 0.16 19.11 -38.15
C TYR A 468 -0.48 20.49 -38.39
N LEU A 469 -0.71 21.28 -37.34
CA LEU A 469 -1.36 22.59 -37.46
C LEU A 469 -0.47 23.60 -38.19
N ALA A 470 0.84 23.62 -37.93
CA ALA A 470 1.78 24.51 -38.61
C ALA A 470 1.82 24.28 -40.13
N GLN A 471 1.71 23.03 -40.58
CA GLN A 471 1.58 22.69 -42.02
C GLN A 471 0.30 23.24 -42.67
N LYS A 472 -0.71 23.63 -41.86
CA LYS A 472 -1.95 24.28 -42.31
C LYS A 472 -1.95 25.80 -42.11
N GLY A 473 -0.85 26.38 -41.65
CA GLY A 473 -0.78 27.81 -41.29
C GLY A 473 -1.60 28.16 -40.05
N LEU A 474 -1.89 27.18 -39.19
CA LEU A 474 -2.69 27.31 -37.98
C LEU A 474 -1.87 26.94 -36.73
N MET A 475 -2.34 27.37 -35.57
CA MET A 475 -1.75 27.02 -34.27
C MET A 475 -2.81 27.13 -33.15
N LEU A 476 -2.48 26.64 -31.97
CA LEU A 476 -3.27 26.77 -30.74
C LEU A 476 -2.32 27.04 -29.55
N PRO A 477 -2.79 27.52 -28.38
CA PRO A 477 -1.91 27.67 -27.22
C PRO A 477 -1.47 26.28 -26.73
N HIS A 478 -0.18 25.96 -26.85
CA HIS A 478 0.38 24.62 -26.66
C HIS A 478 1.46 24.59 -25.55
N SER A 479 1.86 23.39 -25.10
CA SER A 479 2.97 23.25 -24.14
C SER A 479 4.31 23.59 -24.78
N THR A 480 5.28 24.03 -23.97
CA THR A 480 6.68 24.18 -24.41
C THR A 480 7.40 22.83 -24.62
N SER A 481 6.79 21.72 -24.18
CA SER A 481 7.37 20.38 -24.31
C SER A 481 6.59 19.47 -25.28
N ALA A 482 7.34 18.82 -26.18
CA ALA A 482 6.90 17.95 -27.26
C ALA A 482 6.08 16.75 -26.78
N SER A 483 6.54 16.10 -25.70
CA SER A 483 5.97 14.86 -25.15
C SER A 483 4.73 15.04 -24.28
N HIS A 484 4.30 16.27 -23.98
CA HIS A 484 3.00 16.49 -23.35
C HIS A 484 1.87 16.01 -24.26
N ALA A 485 0.90 15.30 -23.70
CA ALA A 485 -0.37 15.01 -24.36
C ALA A 485 -1.42 16.08 -24.00
N LEU A 486 -2.35 16.31 -24.93
CA LEU A 486 -3.34 17.38 -24.83
C LEU A 486 -4.21 17.33 -23.57
N ALA A 487 -4.73 16.16 -23.18
CA ALA A 487 -5.81 16.06 -22.19
C ALA A 487 -5.48 16.67 -20.83
N GLY A 488 -4.39 16.23 -20.20
CA GLY A 488 -3.96 16.76 -18.90
C GLY A 488 -3.53 18.22 -18.98
N PHE A 489 -2.94 18.63 -20.10
CA PHE A 489 -2.48 19.99 -20.32
C PHE A 489 -3.65 20.99 -20.39
N ILE A 490 -4.64 20.74 -21.27
CA ILE A 490 -5.78 21.65 -21.46
C ILE A 490 -6.70 21.70 -20.23
N MET A 491 -6.96 20.56 -19.59
CA MET A 491 -7.83 20.51 -18.40
C MET A 491 -7.17 21.08 -17.13
N GLY A 492 -5.84 21.24 -17.11
CA GLY A 492 -5.09 21.96 -16.08
C GLY A 492 -4.89 23.46 -16.37
N GLY A 493 -5.49 23.98 -17.45
CA GLY A 493 -5.29 25.34 -17.94
C GLY A 493 -4.44 25.36 -19.20
N GLY A 494 -3.21 24.84 -19.09
CA GLY A 494 -2.30 24.70 -20.24
C GLY A 494 -1.59 25.99 -20.60
N TRP A 495 -0.58 26.34 -19.78
CA TRP A 495 0.28 27.50 -19.99
C TRP A 495 1.38 27.20 -21.02
N GLY A 496 1.77 28.19 -21.84
CA GLY A 496 2.84 28.03 -22.83
C GLY A 496 3.15 29.28 -23.67
N PRO A 497 3.84 29.12 -24.82
CA PRO A 497 4.42 30.22 -25.62
C PRO A 497 3.47 31.31 -26.06
N TRP A 498 2.18 30.99 -26.20
CA TRP A 498 1.14 31.86 -26.74
C TRP A 498 0.29 32.52 -25.65
N CYS A 499 0.57 32.27 -24.37
CA CYS A 499 -0.31 32.63 -23.26
C CYS A 499 -0.62 34.13 -23.18
N ARG A 500 0.32 35.02 -23.53
CA ARG A 500 0.10 36.48 -23.47
C ARG A 500 -0.88 36.95 -24.54
N LYS A 501 -0.84 36.36 -25.74
CA LYS A 501 -1.60 36.80 -26.92
C LYS A 501 -2.92 36.05 -27.12
N TYR A 502 -2.99 34.76 -26.74
CA TYR A 502 -4.14 33.88 -26.99
C TYR A 502 -4.65 33.16 -25.72
N GLY A 503 -4.13 33.50 -24.54
CA GLY A 503 -4.57 32.92 -23.28
C GLY A 503 -4.06 31.50 -23.03
N MET A 504 -4.56 30.89 -21.95
CA MET A 504 -4.31 29.48 -21.63
C MET A 504 -4.98 28.57 -22.68
N CYS A 505 -4.41 27.39 -22.93
CA CYS A 505 -4.97 26.38 -23.85
C CYS A 505 -6.45 26.08 -23.57
N CYS A 506 -6.83 26.07 -22.29
CA CYS A 506 -8.19 25.82 -21.84
C CYS A 506 -9.19 26.83 -22.41
N GLU A 507 -8.80 28.07 -22.69
CA GLU A 507 -9.70 29.10 -23.19
C GLU A 507 -10.21 28.80 -24.60
N SER A 508 -9.37 28.14 -25.41
CA SER A 508 -9.67 27.70 -26.78
C SER A 508 -10.55 26.44 -26.89
N LEU A 509 -10.85 25.77 -25.77
CA LEU A 509 -11.76 24.62 -25.75
C LEU A 509 -13.22 25.08 -25.98
N VAL A 510 -13.85 24.54 -27.02
CA VAL A 510 -15.24 24.87 -27.40
C VAL A 510 -16.23 23.72 -27.18
N GLN A 511 -15.76 22.48 -27.26
CA GLN A 511 -16.55 21.27 -27.03
C GLN A 511 -15.65 20.09 -26.60
N ALA A 512 -16.20 19.11 -25.89
CA ALA A 512 -15.52 17.87 -25.55
C ALA A 512 -16.48 16.67 -25.59
N GLU A 513 -15.94 15.46 -25.81
CA GLU A 513 -16.63 14.19 -25.60
C GLU A 513 -16.09 13.54 -24.32
N ILE A 514 -16.97 13.12 -23.42
CA ILE A 514 -16.62 12.64 -22.07
C ILE A 514 -17.43 11.40 -21.67
N VAL A 515 -16.77 10.43 -21.04
CA VAL A 515 -17.41 9.28 -20.37
C VAL A 515 -17.65 9.65 -18.90
N LEU A 516 -18.92 9.64 -18.48
CA LEU A 516 -19.38 9.93 -17.11
C LEU A 516 -19.43 8.67 -16.22
N GLY A 517 -19.75 8.83 -14.93
CA GLY A 517 -19.61 7.80 -13.90
C GLY A 517 -20.55 6.59 -14.05
N VAL A 518 -21.67 6.78 -14.74
CA VAL A 518 -22.57 5.68 -15.18
C VAL A 518 -22.05 4.94 -16.43
N GLY A 519 -20.89 5.33 -16.96
CA GLY A 519 -20.33 4.81 -18.20
C GLY A 519 -21.03 5.33 -19.46
N GLU A 520 -21.74 6.46 -19.42
CA GLU A 520 -22.31 7.09 -20.61
C GLU A 520 -21.35 8.09 -21.27
N THR A 521 -21.28 8.05 -22.60
CA THR A 521 -20.57 9.05 -23.40
C THR A 521 -21.48 10.24 -23.66
N GLN A 522 -20.98 11.45 -23.43
CA GLN A 522 -21.71 12.70 -23.56
C GLN A 522 -20.86 13.73 -24.32
N VAL A 523 -21.50 14.55 -25.17
CA VAL A 523 -20.84 15.67 -25.87
C VAL A 523 -21.23 16.97 -25.17
N VAL A 524 -20.26 17.68 -24.60
CA VAL A 524 -20.45 18.91 -23.83
C VAL A 524 -19.97 20.12 -24.62
N SER A 525 -20.77 21.18 -24.66
CA SER A 525 -20.51 22.41 -25.43
C SER A 525 -21.17 23.61 -24.75
N ALA A 526 -20.99 24.82 -25.30
CA ALA A 526 -21.70 26.00 -24.81
C ALA A 526 -23.24 25.88 -24.88
N ALA A 527 -23.77 24.97 -25.72
CA ALA A 527 -25.21 24.71 -25.85
C ALA A 527 -25.68 23.46 -25.08
N ASN A 528 -24.78 22.62 -24.57
CA ASN A 528 -25.13 21.39 -23.84
C ASN A 528 -24.19 21.18 -22.65
N LYS A 529 -24.73 21.29 -21.42
CA LYS A 529 -23.99 21.20 -20.14
C LYS A 529 -22.84 22.24 -20.07
N PRO A 530 -23.12 23.54 -20.23
CA PRO A 530 -22.09 24.58 -20.30
C PRO A 530 -21.26 24.70 -19.02
N GLU A 531 -21.80 24.35 -17.85
CA GLU A 531 -21.05 24.36 -16.58
C GLU A 531 -20.04 23.20 -16.50
N LEU A 532 -20.34 22.06 -17.13
CA LEU A 532 -19.37 20.97 -17.27
C LEU A 532 -18.28 21.34 -18.28
N LEU A 533 -18.62 21.98 -19.41
CA LEU A 533 -17.60 22.55 -20.30
C LEU A 533 -16.70 23.55 -19.54
N TRP A 534 -17.30 24.48 -18.79
CA TRP A 534 -16.58 25.46 -17.96
C TRP A 534 -15.58 24.79 -16.99
N ALA A 535 -15.98 23.70 -16.33
CA ALA A 535 -15.12 22.94 -15.44
C ALA A 535 -13.97 22.23 -16.16
N LEU A 536 -14.20 21.69 -17.37
CA LEU A 536 -13.13 21.14 -18.20
C LEU A 536 -12.13 22.23 -18.67
N LYS A 537 -12.54 23.51 -18.71
CA LYS A 537 -11.65 24.65 -19.02
C LYS A 537 -10.80 25.05 -17.80
N GLY A 538 -9.93 24.16 -17.34
CA GLY A 538 -8.91 24.43 -16.31
C GLY A 538 -9.27 24.03 -14.87
N GLY A 539 -10.38 23.32 -14.66
CA GLY A 539 -10.86 22.88 -13.34
C GLY A 539 -10.32 21.51 -12.88
N GLY A 540 -9.37 20.91 -13.60
CA GLY A 540 -8.76 19.61 -13.27
C GLY A 540 -9.56 18.41 -13.78
N GLY A 541 -9.04 17.73 -14.81
CA GLY A 541 -9.81 16.82 -15.67
C GLY A 541 -10.49 15.61 -14.99
N LEU A 542 -9.73 14.77 -14.28
CA LEU A 542 -10.21 13.47 -13.76
C LEU A 542 -11.35 13.60 -12.74
N SER A 543 -11.76 14.80 -12.31
CA SER A 543 -12.85 14.96 -11.33
C SER A 543 -14.26 14.81 -11.93
N TYR A 544 -14.39 14.85 -13.26
CA TYR A 544 -15.69 14.95 -13.94
C TYR A 544 -16.02 13.80 -14.91
N GLY A 545 -15.05 12.94 -15.20
CA GLY A 545 -15.15 11.88 -16.20
C GLY A 545 -13.88 11.72 -17.02
N ILE A 546 -13.92 10.82 -18.00
CA ILE A 546 -12.81 10.53 -18.91
C ILE A 546 -13.07 11.20 -20.26
N VAL A 547 -12.34 12.29 -20.55
CA VAL A 547 -12.49 13.01 -21.84
C VAL A 547 -11.82 12.22 -22.96
N THR A 548 -12.61 11.81 -23.95
CA THR A 548 -12.23 10.94 -25.08
C THR A 548 -11.98 11.72 -26.38
N ARG A 549 -12.44 12.98 -26.48
CA ARG A 549 -12.18 13.86 -27.63
C ARG A 549 -12.29 15.33 -27.24
N PHE A 550 -11.39 16.17 -27.72
CA PHE A 550 -11.42 17.63 -27.53
C PHE A 550 -11.70 18.32 -28.86
N PHE A 551 -12.43 19.45 -28.83
CA PHE A 551 -12.66 20.31 -29.99
C PHE A 551 -12.16 21.71 -29.64
N ILE A 552 -11.15 22.19 -30.35
CA ILE A 552 -10.37 23.38 -29.99
C ILE A 552 -10.36 24.37 -31.14
N GLN A 553 -10.64 25.64 -30.84
CA GLN A 553 -10.51 26.73 -31.80
C GLN A 553 -9.03 27.03 -32.08
N THR A 554 -8.62 26.99 -33.35
CA THR A 554 -7.27 27.40 -33.76
C THR A 554 -7.21 28.88 -34.16
N PHE A 555 -6.00 29.43 -34.21
CA PHE A 555 -5.68 30.76 -34.74
C PHE A 555 -4.63 30.66 -35.87
N ALA A 556 -4.50 31.70 -36.68
CA ALA A 556 -3.52 31.75 -37.77
C ALA A 556 -2.07 31.85 -37.24
N LEU A 557 -1.19 30.96 -37.69
CA LEU A 557 0.23 30.98 -37.33
C LEU A 557 0.92 32.19 -38.02
N PRO A 558 1.61 33.08 -37.27
CA PRO A 558 2.35 34.19 -37.86
C PRO A 558 3.43 33.74 -38.85
N PRO A 559 3.72 34.51 -39.91
CA PRO A 559 4.66 34.12 -40.96
C PRO A 559 6.14 34.19 -40.54
N SER A 560 6.44 34.81 -39.39
CA SER A 560 7.80 34.92 -38.86
C SER A 560 7.77 34.89 -37.33
N LEU A 561 8.35 33.84 -36.77
CA LEU A 561 8.39 33.56 -35.35
C LEU A 561 9.82 33.15 -34.97
N LEU A 562 10.34 33.72 -33.89
CA LEU A 562 11.66 33.43 -33.33
C LEU A 562 11.51 32.92 -31.91
N LYS A 563 12.29 31.90 -31.56
CA LYS A 563 12.57 31.48 -30.17
C LYS A 563 13.89 32.13 -29.77
N PHE A 564 14.00 32.67 -28.55
CA PHE A 564 15.24 33.28 -28.07
C PHE A 564 15.59 32.92 -26.63
N GLU A 565 16.88 32.97 -26.32
CA GLU A 565 17.45 32.81 -24.98
C GLU A 565 18.44 33.95 -24.71
N LEU A 566 18.31 34.59 -23.55
CA LEU A 566 19.24 35.62 -23.04
C LEU A 566 19.80 35.16 -21.68
N GLU A 567 21.12 35.03 -21.55
CA GLU A 567 21.77 34.59 -20.31
C GLU A 567 22.56 35.72 -19.64
N TRP A 568 22.33 35.91 -18.34
CA TRP A 568 23.13 36.73 -17.44
C TRP A 568 23.79 35.88 -16.37
N ASN A 569 24.97 36.31 -15.96
CA ASN A 569 25.85 35.58 -15.05
C ASN A 569 26.00 34.11 -15.49
N PRO A 570 26.58 33.85 -16.68
CA PRO A 570 26.79 32.49 -17.15
C PRO A 570 27.77 31.75 -16.24
N TYR A 571 27.52 30.46 -16.06
CA TYR A 571 28.53 29.57 -15.49
C TYR A 571 29.72 29.40 -16.43
N GLN A 572 30.93 29.43 -15.88
CA GLN A 572 32.15 29.09 -16.58
C GLN A 572 32.18 27.60 -16.93
N GLN A 573 32.74 27.27 -18.09
CA GLN A 573 32.62 25.95 -18.68
C GLN A 573 33.28 24.84 -17.85
N ASP A 574 34.47 25.14 -17.30
CA ASP A 574 35.35 24.15 -16.67
C ASP A 574 35.30 24.22 -15.14
N SER A 575 35.25 25.42 -14.57
CA SER A 575 35.23 25.64 -13.12
C SER A 575 33.83 25.55 -12.49
N GLN A 576 32.76 25.61 -13.30
CA GLN A 576 31.37 25.77 -12.85
C GLN A 576 31.15 26.98 -11.91
N GLN A 577 32.08 27.94 -11.91
CA GLN A 577 31.93 29.18 -11.14
C GLN A 577 31.04 30.17 -11.90
N LEU A 578 30.26 30.93 -11.15
CA LEU A 578 29.33 31.92 -11.67
C LEU A 578 30.07 33.21 -12.09
N ARG A 579 29.86 33.71 -13.31
CA ARG A 579 30.36 35.04 -13.70
C ARG A 579 29.45 36.13 -13.12
N GLU A 580 29.61 36.44 -11.83
CA GLU A 580 28.77 37.39 -11.09
C GLU A 580 28.94 38.85 -11.57
N THR A 581 28.15 39.27 -12.56
CA THR A 581 28.23 40.59 -13.22
C THR A 581 26.99 41.48 -13.05
N THR A 582 25.79 40.91 -12.93
CA THR A 582 24.52 41.66 -12.91
C THR A 582 23.66 41.24 -11.71
N PRO A 583 23.25 42.17 -10.82
CA PRO A 583 22.38 41.85 -9.69
C PRO A 583 21.05 41.23 -10.14
N THR A 584 20.61 40.18 -9.43
CA THR A 584 19.41 39.40 -9.76
C THR A 584 18.15 40.26 -9.68
N LEU A 585 18.08 41.13 -8.65
CA LEU A 585 16.95 42.03 -8.41
C LEU A 585 16.65 42.92 -9.61
N ARG A 586 17.69 43.56 -10.17
CA ARG A 586 17.57 44.46 -11.33
C ARG A 586 17.04 43.73 -12.58
N LEU A 587 17.40 42.47 -12.77
CA LEU A 587 16.90 41.64 -13.88
C LEU A 587 15.44 41.22 -13.66
N LEU A 588 15.11 40.81 -12.44
CA LEU A 588 13.75 40.42 -12.03
C LEU A 588 12.76 41.60 -12.17
N GLU A 589 13.10 42.75 -11.61
CA GLU A 589 12.33 43.99 -11.75
C GLU A 589 12.14 44.37 -13.22
N ARG A 590 13.20 44.28 -14.03
CA ARG A 590 13.14 44.64 -15.45
C ARG A 590 12.29 43.69 -16.26
N TRP A 591 12.41 42.39 -16.03
CA TRP A 591 11.57 41.38 -16.69
C TRP A 591 10.08 41.55 -16.31
N GLU A 592 9.79 41.82 -15.03
CA GLU A 592 8.43 42.10 -14.55
C GLU A 592 7.84 43.35 -15.23
N GLN A 593 8.59 44.45 -15.31
CA GLN A 593 8.19 45.67 -16.04
C GLN A 593 7.85 45.37 -17.51
N ILE A 594 8.66 44.56 -18.18
CA ILE A 594 8.50 44.20 -19.61
C ILE A 594 7.20 43.42 -19.82
N ILE A 595 6.90 42.42 -18.99
CA ILE A 595 5.68 41.61 -19.17
C ILE A 595 4.40 42.36 -18.78
N LEU A 596 4.48 43.33 -17.86
CA LEU A 596 3.37 44.17 -17.43
C LEU A 596 3.10 45.37 -18.35
N ALA A 597 4.05 45.80 -19.18
CA ALA A 597 3.86 46.90 -20.12
C ALA A 597 2.76 46.63 -21.17
N ASP A 598 2.13 47.69 -21.67
CA ASP A 598 0.98 47.65 -22.60
C ASP A 598 1.34 47.62 -24.10
N ASN A 599 2.63 47.77 -24.45
CA ASN A 599 3.07 47.97 -25.84
C ASN A 599 4.16 46.97 -26.28
N LEU A 600 3.95 45.67 -26.04
CA LEU A 600 4.86 44.60 -26.49
C LEU A 600 4.11 43.42 -27.16
N PRO A 601 3.37 43.67 -28.27
CA PRO A 601 2.57 42.64 -28.96
C PRO A 601 3.45 41.56 -29.62
N CYS A 602 4.67 41.90 -30.02
CA CYS A 602 5.61 40.95 -30.61
C CYS A 602 6.13 39.91 -29.59
N LEU A 603 6.08 40.18 -28.28
CA LEU A 603 6.54 39.24 -27.25
C LEU A 603 5.40 38.28 -26.88
N LEU A 604 5.29 37.16 -27.58
CA LEU A 604 4.16 36.23 -27.46
C LEU A 604 4.11 35.49 -26.11
N GLY A 605 5.29 35.24 -25.54
CA GLY A 605 5.47 34.57 -24.25
C GLY A 605 6.92 34.64 -23.80
N THR A 606 7.14 34.63 -22.50
CA THR A 606 8.48 34.64 -21.91
C THR A 606 8.51 34.02 -20.51
N ASN A 607 9.67 33.43 -20.19
CA ASN A 607 10.01 32.97 -18.85
C ASN A 607 11.31 33.61 -18.38
N LEU A 608 11.47 33.79 -17.07
CA LEU A 608 12.76 34.05 -16.43
C LEU A 608 13.11 32.88 -15.49
N LYS A 609 14.13 32.11 -15.84
CA LYS A 609 14.70 31.04 -15.00
C LYS A 609 15.84 31.61 -14.16
N ILE A 610 15.84 31.38 -12.85
CA ILE A 610 16.89 31.83 -11.93
C ILE A 610 17.39 30.61 -11.15
N GLN A 611 18.67 30.30 -11.28
CA GLN A 611 19.30 29.17 -10.57
C GLN A 611 19.52 29.52 -9.10
N ALA A 612 19.15 28.61 -8.20
CA ALA A 612 19.44 28.74 -6.77
C ALA A 612 20.87 28.28 -6.46
N LYS A 613 21.49 28.86 -5.43
CA LYS A 613 22.90 28.63 -5.07
C LYS A 613 23.10 28.43 -3.55
N PRO A 614 24.18 27.76 -3.12
CA PRO A 614 24.54 27.68 -1.70
C PRO A 614 24.95 29.04 -1.13
N THR A 615 24.78 29.23 0.17
CA THR A 615 25.17 30.46 0.90
C THR A 615 26.69 30.68 1.00
N VAL A 616 27.53 29.67 0.75
CA VAL A 616 28.97 29.70 1.10
C VAL A 616 29.85 29.66 -0.16
N LEU A 617 30.80 30.61 -0.25
CA LEU A 617 31.87 30.62 -1.25
C LEU A 617 32.99 29.60 -0.90
N PRO A 618 33.70 29.03 -1.89
CA PRO A 618 34.72 28.01 -1.63
C PRO A 618 35.85 28.51 -0.72
N GLY A 619 36.16 27.74 0.33
CA GLY A 619 37.37 27.91 1.16
C GLY A 619 37.21 28.66 2.48
N VAL A 620 36.04 29.22 2.80
CA VAL A 620 35.81 29.94 4.07
C VAL A 620 34.89 29.13 4.99
N LYS A 621 35.35 28.79 6.21
CA LYS A 621 34.45 28.30 7.27
C LYS A 621 33.51 29.45 7.66
N PRO A 622 32.18 29.28 7.63
CA PRO A 622 31.27 30.32 8.05
C PRO A 622 31.49 30.64 9.55
N PRO A 623 31.51 31.91 9.96
CA PRO A 623 31.29 32.27 11.35
C PRO A 623 29.92 31.74 11.77
N LEU A 624 29.80 31.25 13.00
CA LEU A 624 28.46 31.00 13.54
C LEU A 624 27.69 32.33 13.59
N ASN A 625 26.58 32.39 12.85
CA ASN A 625 25.55 33.45 12.82
C ASN A 625 25.72 34.68 11.89
N THR A 626 26.65 34.73 10.94
CA THR A 626 26.58 35.72 9.83
C THR A 626 27.06 35.19 8.48
N GLY A 627 26.24 35.31 7.43
CA GLY A 627 26.60 34.85 6.09
C GLY A 627 25.54 35.02 4.98
N VAL A 628 24.44 35.73 5.20
CA VAL A 628 23.46 36.01 4.14
C VAL A 628 24.02 37.09 3.21
N GLN A 629 24.18 36.78 1.92
CA GLN A 629 24.46 37.78 0.89
C GLN A 629 23.23 38.70 0.78
N ASP A 630 23.40 40.03 0.87
CA ASP A 630 22.29 40.98 0.72
C ASP A 630 21.49 40.64 -0.56
N PRO A 631 20.18 40.33 -0.47
CA PRO A 631 19.37 39.98 -1.64
C PRO A 631 19.37 41.04 -2.75
N GLN A 632 19.67 42.30 -2.44
CA GLN A 632 19.82 43.37 -3.42
C GLN A 632 21.08 43.19 -4.29
N GLU A 633 22.17 42.68 -3.70
CA GLU A 633 23.45 42.43 -4.36
C GLU A 633 23.64 40.96 -4.80
N ALA A 634 22.68 40.09 -4.47
CA ALA A 634 22.72 38.68 -4.83
C ALA A 634 22.72 38.50 -6.35
N LYS A 635 23.70 37.74 -6.85
CA LYS A 635 23.91 37.44 -8.28
C LYS A 635 23.70 35.94 -8.50
N HIS A 636 22.75 35.59 -9.34
CA HIS A 636 22.41 34.23 -9.74
C HIS A 636 22.53 34.09 -11.26
N ASN A 637 22.69 32.86 -11.76
CA ASN A 637 22.52 32.60 -13.19
C ASN A 637 21.06 32.83 -13.56
N CYS A 638 20.82 33.74 -14.50
CA CYS A 638 19.49 34.16 -14.94
C CYS A 638 19.36 33.94 -16.43
N ILE A 639 18.31 33.23 -16.86
CA ILE A 639 18.06 32.91 -18.26
C ILE A 639 16.64 33.34 -18.63
N MET A 640 16.52 34.32 -19.53
CA MET A 640 15.23 34.69 -20.11
C MET A 640 15.00 33.90 -21.40
N TYR A 641 13.94 33.10 -21.42
CA TYR A 641 13.44 32.46 -22.63
C TYR A 641 12.30 33.31 -23.20
N GLY A 642 12.15 33.37 -24.51
CA GLY A 642 11.03 34.07 -25.12
C GLY A 642 10.69 33.64 -26.54
N TYR A 643 9.50 34.03 -26.96
CA TYR A 643 8.91 33.79 -28.28
C TYR A 643 8.54 35.14 -28.88
N TRP A 644 9.01 35.40 -30.10
CA TRP A 644 8.96 36.72 -30.73
C TRP A 644 8.35 36.65 -32.13
N GLU A 645 7.21 37.32 -32.32
CA GLU A 645 6.60 37.54 -33.63
C GLU A 645 7.33 38.68 -34.36
N GLY A 646 8.12 38.33 -35.37
CA GLY A 646 8.93 39.28 -36.10
C GLY A 646 10.27 38.70 -36.58
N ASN A 647 11.17 39.60 -36.99
CA ASN A 647 12.45 39.24 -37.59
C ASN A 647 13.65 39.54 -36.64
N PRO A 648 14.86 39.02 -36.93
CA PRO A 648 16.02 39.17 -36.05
C PRO A 648 16.37 40.64 -35.72
N ALA A 649 16.18 41.58 -36.66
CA ALA A 649 16.46 43.00 -36.41
C ALA A 649 15.45 43.63 -35.42
N SER A 650 14.17 43.27 -35.50
CA SER A 650 13.16 43.71 -34.52
C SER A 650 13.44 43.18 -33.11
N LEU A 651 13.91 41.94 -33.00
CA LEU A 651 14.32 41.33 -31.75
C LEU A 651 15.63 41.93 -31.20
N ALA A 652 16.61 42.23 -32.07
CA ALA A 652 17.83 42.95 -31.71
C ALA A 652 17.51 44.32 -31.08
N HIS A 653 16.58 45.06 -31.69
CA HIS A 653 16.12 46.35 -31.17
C HIS A 653 15.42 46.22 -29.81
N PHE A 654 14.59 45.19 -29.61
CA PHE A 654 14.01 44.87 -28.31
C PHE A 654 15.07 44.57 -27.25
N ILE A 655 16.03 43.68 -27.54
CA ILE A 655 17.12 43.32 -26.60
C ILE A 655 17.93 44.58 -26.24
N LYS A 656 18.28 45.40 -27.24
CA LYS A 656 19.06 46.61 -27.04
C LYS A 656 18.35 47.63 -26.16
N THR A 657 17.11 47.99 -26.49
CA THR A 657 16.33 49.02 -25.77
C THR A 657 15.86 48.55 -24.39
N GLN A 658 15.46 47.29 -24.26
CA GLN A 658 14.92 46.77 -23.00
C GLN A 658 16.00 46.35 -22.01
N PHE A 659 17.18 45.95 -22.47
CA PHE A 659 18.24 45.41 -21.59
C PHE A 659 19.59 46.14 -21.75
N SER A 660 20.16 46.24 -22.94
CA SER A 660 21.53 46.76 -23.09
C SER A 660 21.66 48.25 -22.73
N GLU A 661 20.76 49.10 -23.22
CA GLU A 661 20.80 50.56 -23.00
C GLU A 661 20.51 50.96 -21.53
N VAL A 662 19.87 50.08 -20.76
CA VAL A 662 19.62 50.27 -19.31
C VAL A 662 20.69 49.61 -18.41
N GLY A 663 21.83 49.21 -18.99
CA GLY A 663 22.96 48.61 -18.26
C GLY A 663 22.78 47.13 -17.90
N LEU A 664 21.76 46.46 -18.43
CA LEU A 664 21.44 45.05 -18.20
C LEU A 664 21.76 44.19 -19.42
N LYS A 665 22.84 44.51 -20.15
CA LYS A 665 23.31 43.77 -21.33
C LYS A 665 23.53 42.27 -21.03
N PRO A 666 22.86 41.33 -21.75
CA PRO A 666 23.09 39.89 -21.59
C PRO A 666 24.51 39.50 -21.98
N LYS A 667 25.01 38.41 -21.39
CA LYS A 667 26.38 37.90 -21.65
C LYS A 667 26.41 36.86 -22.76
N ARG A 668 25.30 36.15 -22.97
CA ARG A 668 25.05 35.31 -24.14
C ARG A 668 23.65 35.56 -24.70
N VAL A 669 23.53 35.43 -26.02
CA VAL A 669 22.28 35.56 -26.76
C VAL A 669 22.21 34.41 -27.76
N GLN A 670 21.06 33.75 -27.86
CA GLN A 670 20.76 32.70 -28.83
C GLN A 670 19.39 32.95 -29.44
N MET A 671 19.21 32.59 -30.70
CA MET A 671 17.88 32.46 -31.29
C MET A 671 17.79 31.41 -32.38
N ALA A 672 16.59 30.86 -32.53
CA ALA A 672 16.20 29.99 -33.62
C ALA A 672 14.95 30.56 -34.31
N ALA A 673 14.83 30.36 -35.62
CA ALA A 673 13.53 30.49 -36.28
C ALA A 673 12.64 29.33 -35.81
N MET A 674 11.34 29.57 -35.65
CA MET A 674 10.40 28.56 -35.18
C MET A 674 9.20 28.48 -36.12
N GLY A 675 9.09 27.36 -36.83
CA GLY A 675 7.99 27.09 -37.75
C GLY A 675 8.13 27.74 -39.13
N GLY A 676 7.52 27.09 -40.10
CA GLY A 676 7.43 27.50 -41.49
C GLY A 676 7.08 26.30 -42.37
N LEU A 677 6.77 26.51 -43.65
CA LEU A 677 6.50 25.41 -44.60
C LEU A 677 7.70 24.48 -44.83
N SER A 678 8.90 24.88 -44.39
CA SER A 678 10.18 24.17 -44.60
C SER A 678 10.70 23.41 -43.38
N GLN A 679 10.13 23.58 -42.18
CA GLN A 679 10.60 22.95 -40.93
C GLN A 679 9.43 22.54 -40.04
N SER A 680 9.54 21.35 -39.42
CA SER A 680 8.51 20.77 -38.55
C SER A 680 8.49 21.48 -37.20
N TYR A 681 7.42 22.24 -36.94
CA TYR A 681 7.29 23.10 -35.74
C TYR A 681 7.44 22.31 -34.42
N GLY A 682 6.87 21.11 -34.35
CA GLY A 682 6.88 20.28 -33.15
C GLY A 682 8.26 19.81 -32.73
N ASP A 683 9.23 19.78 -33.64
CA ASP A 683 10.61 19.35 -33.37
C ASP A 683 11.44 20.49 -32.72
N GLU A 684 10.94 21.73 -32.76
CA GLU A 684 11.52 22.90 -32.06
C GLU A 684 11.01 23.04 -30.61
N LEU A 685 10.10 22.16 -30.17
CA LEU A 685 9.65 22.04 -28.77
C LEU A 685 10.69 21.29 -27.91
N MET A 686 10.65 21.45 -26.60
CA MET A 686 11.54 20.68 -25.71
C MET A 686 11.11 19.20 -25.65
N GLU A 687 11.99 18.24 -25.94
CA GLU A 687 11.64 16.81 -25.91
C GLU A 687 10.95 16.40 -24.59
N SER A 688 11.66 16.54 -23.46
CA SER A 688 11.16 16.19 -22.12
C SER A 688 11.70 17.16 -21.05
N TRP A 689 11.43 18.45 -21.26
CA TRP A 689 11.69 19.58 -20.34
C TRP A 689 13.18 19.79 -19.98
N ASN A 690 13.81 20.75 -20.67
CA ASN A 690 15.25 20.95 -20.59
C ASN A 690 15.69 21.42 -19.19
N ARG A 691 16.48 20.60 -18.49
CA ARG A 691 17.02 20.91 -17.16
C ARG A 691 18.13 21.96 -17.21
N GLU A 692 18.89 22.00 -18.31
CA GLU A 692 19.85 23.06 -18.66
C GLU A 692 19.36 23.93 -19.84
N ALA A 693 20.15 24.93 -20.23
CA ALA A 693 19.91 25.82 -21.38
C ALA A 693 19.79 25.07 -22.72
N ILE A 694 19.17 25.69 -23.73
CA ILE A 694 18.90 25.08 -25.04
C ILE A 694 20.21 24.95 -25.83
N ARG A 695 20.74 23.74 -25.94
CA ARG A 695 22.08 23.51 -26.50
C ARG A 695 22.13 23.21 -28.00
N ASP A 696 21.00 23.30 -28.69
CA ASP A 696 20.89 22.96 -30.11
C ASP A 696 20.56 24.17 -31.00
N LEU A 697 21.07 24.07 -32.24
CA LEU A 697 20.78 24.82 -33.47
C LEU A 697 21.51 26.15 -33.80
N GLN A 698 21.99 26.17 -35.05
CA GLN A 698 22.40 27.24 -35.98
C GLN A 698 23.42 28.34 -35.58
N PRO A 699 24.70 28.23 -36.01
CA PRO A 699 25.69 29.32 -35.92
C PRO A 699 25.36 30.57 -36.76
N VAL A 700 24.66 30.41 -37.90
CA VAL A 700 24.50 31.47 -38.91
C VAL A 700 23.61 32.63 -38.43
N LEU A 701 22.53 32.34 -37.69
CA LEU A 701 21.65 33.38 -37.14
C LEU A 701 22.32 34.12 -35.97
N ASN A 702 23.08 33.40 -35.15
CA ASN A 702 23.83 33.97 -34.03
C ASN A 702 24.84 35.03 -34.50
N HIS A 703 25.58 34.78 -35.58
CA HIS A 703 26.57 35.75 -36.10
C HIS A 703 25.94 37.08 -36.52
N ARG A 704 24.88 37.02 -37.33
CA ARG A 704 24.14 38.21 -37.81
C ARG A 704 23.51 39.02 -36.67
N MET A 705 23.26 38.40 -35.52
CA MET A 705 22.71 39.08 -34.35
C MET A 705 23.72 39.91 -33.56
N ALA A 706 24.97 39.48 -33.46
CA ALA A 706 26.04 40.30 -32.87
C ALA A 706 26.24 41.60 -33.68
N GLU A 707 26.20 41.49 -35.01
CA GLU A 707 26.25 42.63 -35.93
C GLU A 707 25.06 43.59 -35.71
N LEU A 708 23.82 43.06 -35.65
CA LEU A 708 22.61 43.86 -35.50
C LEU A 708 22.49 44.55 -34.13
N ILE A 709 23.06 43.98 -33.07
CA ILE A 709 23.14 44.60 -31.74
C ILE A 709 24.29 45.64 -31.69
N ASN A 710 25.22 45.59 -32.64
CA ASN A 710 26.44 46.41 -32.74
C ASN A 710 27.31 46.28 -31.49
N ASP A 711 27.64 45.04 -31.12
CA ASP A 711 28.31 44.75 -29.85
C ASP A 711 29.22 43.51 -29.94
N THR A 712 30.53 43.73 -29.74
CA THR A 712 31.57 42.70 -29.85
C THR A 712 31.82 41.89 -28.58
N ASP A 713 31.26 42.28 -27.42
CA ASP A 713 31.54 41.57 -26.16
C ASP A 713 30.54 40.44 -25.87
N ILE A 714 29.46 40.33 -26.65
CA ILE A 714 28.45 39.29 -26.47
C ILE A 714 29.01 37.97 -26.99
N GLN A 715 29.10 36.97 -26.13
CA GLN A 715 29.53 35.63 -26.54
C GLN A 715 28.36 34.93 -27.25
N LEU A 716 28.58 34.56 -28.51
CA LEU A 716 27.70 33.65 -29.24
C LEU A 716 27.93 32.22 -28.72
N TYR A 717 26.87 31.42 -28.67
CA TYR A 717 27.00 30.00 -28.34
C TYR A 717 27.60 29.24 -29.53
N GLU A 718 28.75 28.60 -29.32
CA GLU A 718 29.30 27.60 -30.23
C GLU A 718 28.86 26.19 -29.81
N ASN A 719 28.34 25.40 -30.75
CA ASN A 719 27.91 24.04 -30.48
C ASN A 719 29.12 23.09 -30.48
N GLN A 720 29.62 22.76 -29.29
CA GLN A 720 30.74 21.82 -29.09
C GLN A 720 30.47 20.73 -28.04
N ARG A 721 29.19 20.45 -27.69
CA ARG A 721 28.88 19.38 -26.72
C ARG A 721 27.87 18.39 -27.26
N GLN A 722 28.38 17.25 -27.74
CA GLN A 722 27.69 15.98 -27.52
C GLN A 722 27.56 15.78 -26.00
N HIS A 723 26.38 16.04 -25.45
CA HIS A 723 26.06 15.77 -24.05
C HIS A 723 24.84 14.87 -23.96
N SER A 724 24.79 14.11 -22.87
CA SER A 724 24.01 12.89 -22.81
C SER A 724 22.51 13.13 -23.06
N GLN A 725 21.91 12.25 -23.86
CA GLN A 725 20.47 12.22 -24.11
C GLN A 725 19.67 12.17 -22.80
N ASP A 726 20.28 11.73 -21.70
CA ASP A 726 19.69 11.63 -20.38
C ASP A 726 19.26 12.99 -19.79
N LEU A 727 19.90 14.11 -20.16
CA LEU A 727 19.45 15.46 -19.79
C LEU A 727 18.14 15.87 -20.48
N LEU A 728 17.77 15.19 -21.57
CA LEU A 728 16.54 15.37 -22.32
C LEU A 728 15.47 14.30 -22.00
N LYS A 729 15.80 13.27 -21.19
CA LYS A 729 14.88 12.22 -20.74
C LYS A 729 14.12 12.61 -19.46
N PRO A 730 12.95 11.99 -19.18
CA PRO A 730 12.21 12.24 -17.95
C PRO A 730 13.00 11.80 -16.73
N ALA A 731 13.12 12.68 -15.75
CA ALA A 731 14.00 12.55 -14.59
C ALA A 731 13.23 12.69 -13.26
N PRO A 732 13.76 12.19 -12.13
CA PRO A 732 13.13 12.38 -10.84
C PRO A 732 13.19 13.85 -10.40
N HIS A 733 12.08 14.35 -9.88
CA HIS A 733 11.95 15.77 -9.52
C HIS A 733 10.90 16.04 -8.44
N ARG A 734 10.93 17.27 -7.92
CA ARG A 734 9.86 17.89 -7.16
C ARG A 734 9.65 19.32 -7.64
N VAL A 735 8.38 19.72 -7.74
CA VAL A 735 7.95 21.03 -8.21
C VAL A 735 6.93 21.57 -7.21
N THR A 736 6.93 22.89 -6.99
CA THR A 736 5.86 23.58 -6.28
C THR A 736 5.63 24.95 -6.92
N SER A 737 4.44 25.52 -6.73
CA SER A 737 4.07 26.76 -7.40
C SER A 737 3.21 27.72 -6.58
N ARG A 738 3.33 29.00 -6.90
CA ARG A 738 2.46 30.11 -6.50
C ARG A 738 2.42 31.13 -7.64
N LEU A 739 1.64 32.20 -7.51
CA LEU A 739 1.49 33.22 -8.56
C LEU A 739 1.73 34.62 -8.00
N ALA A 740 2.35 35.47 -8.81
CA ALA A 740 2.50 36.89 -8.54
C ALA A 740 1.24 37.65 -8.94
N HIS A 741 0.79 38.56 -8.08
CA HIS A 741 -0.42 39.37 -8.31
C HIS A 741 -0.29 40.29 -9.53
N ALA A 742 -1.41 40.81 -10.03
CA ALA A 742 -1.49 41.64 -11.24
C ALA A 742 -0.46 42.79 -11.28
N GLN A 743 -0.21 43.40 -10.12
CA GLN A 743 0.73 44.52 -9.91
C GLN A 743 2.21 44.12 -9.78
N GLY A 744 2.56 42.85 -10.03
CA GLY A 744 3.89 42.32 -9.77
C GLY A 744 4.18 42.07 -8.28
N LEU A 745 5.39 41.57 -7.97
CA LEU A 745 5.78 41.23 -6.59
C LEU A 745 6.10 42.45 -5.72
N LYS A 746 6.56 43.56 -6.31
CA LYS A 746 7.02 44.75 -5.57
C LYS A 746 8.05 44.34 -4.49
N GLN A 747 7.84 44.70 -3.22
CA GLN A 747 8.70 44.28 -2.09
C GLN A 747 8.91 42.75 -1.98
N GLY A 748 8.04 41.93 -2.59
CA GLY A 748 8.21 40.48 -2.68
C GLY A 748 9.44 40.03 -3.50
N HIS A 749 10.01 40.87 -4.36
CA HIS A 749 11.23 40.53 -5.11
C HIS A 749 12.40 40.14 -4.18
N ILE A 750 12.56 40.84 -3.06
CA ILE A 750 13.60 40.58 -2.06
C ILE A 750 13.42 39.19 -1.45
N ALA A 751 12.20 38.85 -0.98
CA ALA A 751 11.91 37.56 -0.37
C ALA A 751 12.02 36.39 -1.38
N LEU A 752 11.68 36.63 -2.66
CA LEU A 752 11.92 35.65 -3.72
C LEU A 752 13.42 35.41 -3.90
N ILE A 753 14.26 36.44 -3.98
CA ILE A 753 15.71 36.28 -4.20
C ILE A 753 16.41 35.67 -2.98
N ASP A 754 16.02 36.06 -1.77
CA ASP A 754 16.51 35.48 -0.51
C ASP A 754 16.30 33.95 -0.48
N SER A 755 15.12 33.48 -0.91
CA SER A 755 14.82 32.04 -1.02
C SER A 755 15.74 31.25 -1.98
N LEU A 756 16.48 31.93 -2.87
CA LEU A 756 17.36 31.30 -3.87
C LEU A 756 18.82 31.16 -3.39
N THR A 757 19.23 31.80 -2.29
CA THR A 757 20.57 31.61 -1.69
C THR A 757 20.44 30.91 -0.34
N SER A 758 20.39 29.57 -0.34
CA SER A 758 20.06 28.77 0.86
C SER A 758 21.22 27.90 1.37
N SER A 759 21.31 27.75 2.69
CA SER A 759 22.26 26.88 3.40
C SER A 759 21.87 25.39 3.35
N GLN A 760 20.66 25.09 2.88
CA GLN A 760 20.22 23.73 2.56
C GLN A 760 20.89 23.24 1.27
N LEU A 761 21.12 24.14 0.31
CA LEU A 761 21.83 23.82 -0.93
C LEU A 761 23.33 23.65 -0.63
N ILE A 762 23.95 22.68 -1.30
CA ILE A 762 25.37 22.33 -1.09
C ILE A 762 26.14 22.60 -2.39
N ASP A 763 27.31 23.20 -2.28
CA ASP A 763 28.20 23.41 -3.42
C ASP A 763 28.56 22.08 -4.13
N GLY A 764 28.75 22.15 -5.44
CA GLY A 764 28.95 20.97 -6.29
C GLY A 764 27.67 20.22 -6.72
N ASN A 765 26.47 20.66 -6.31
CA ASN A 765 25.21 19.97 -6.66
C ASN A 765 25.02 19.79 -8.18
N ARG A 766 25.30 20.83 -8.99
CA ARG A 766 25.13 20.79 -10.45
C ARG A 766 26.04 19.76 -11.12
N GLN A 767 27.27 19.62 -10.64
CA GLN A 767 28.27 18.65 -11.10
C GLN A 767 27.82 17.20 -10.85
N LEU A 768 26.98 16.99 -9.84
CA LEU A 768 26.34 15.71 -9.50
C LEU A 768 24.97 15.54 -10.18
N GLY A 769 24.62 16.39 -11.16
CA GLY A 769 23.35 16.34 -11.87
C GLY A 769 22.12 16.71 -11.03
N LEU A 770 22.30 17.40 -9.89
CA LEU A 770 21.22 17.95 -9.06
C LEU A 770 21.05 19.46 -9.34
N PHE A 771 19.90 19.82 -9.89
CA PHE A 771 19.57 21.17 -10.36
C PHE A 771 18.44 21.76 -9.51
N THR A 772 18.65 22.97 -8.98
CA THR A 772 17.68 23.68 -8.12
C THR A 772 17.49 25.09 -8.63
N TYR A 773 16.27 25.44 -9.03
CA TYR A 773 15.97 26.75 -9.64
C TYR A 773 14.51 27.15 -9.48
N VAL A 774 14.22 28.42 -9.73
CA VAL A 774 12.87 28.92 -9.96
C VAL A 774 12.68 29.28 -11.43
N THR A 775 11.48 29.08 -11.97
CA THR A 775 11.07 29.62 -13.28
C THR A 775 9.85 30.51 -13.08
N LEU A 776 9.95 31.73 -13.59
CA LEU A 776 8.89 32.72 -13.59
C LEU A 776 8.26 32.71 -14.98
N SER A 777 6.95 32.43 -15.09
CA SER A 777 6.29 32.17 -16.37
C SER A 777 5.16 33.15 -16.62
N ALA A 778 5.30 34.02 -17.64
CA ALA A 778 4.39 35.15 -17.85
C ALA A 778 2.95 34.71 -18.18
N ILE A 779 1.98 35.30 -17.47
CA ILE A 779 0.54 35.21 -17.79
C ILE A 779 0.06 36.54 -18.38
N ALA A 780 0.47 37.66 -17.78
CA ALA A 780 0.02 38.99 -18.18
C ALA A 780 0.35 39.32 -19.64
N GLY A 781 -0.68 39.72 -20.38
CA GLY A 781 -0.62 40.09 -21.79
C GLY A 781 -1.98 40.48 -22.33
N ASP A 782 -2.00 40.87 -23.60
CA ASP A 782 -3.12 41.48 -24.30
C ASP A 782 -4.42 40.67 -24.19
N PHE A 783 -4.34 39.33 -24.17
CA PHE A 783 -5.52 38.46 -24.09
C PHE A 783 -6.37 38.75 -22.84
N TYR A 784 -5.86 38.48 -21.64
CA TYR A 784 -6.65 38.64 -20.42
C TYR A 784 -6.94 40.11 -20.06
N ARG A 785 -6.13 41.07 -20.54
CA ARG A 785 -6.38 42.50 -20.34
C ARG A 785 -7.55 43.04 -21.17
N THR A 786 -7.79 42.48 -22.37
CA THR A 786 -8.84 42.96 -23.28
C THR A 786 -10.20 42.27 -23.09
N LEU A 787 -10.23 41.11 -22.43
CA LEU A 787 -11.47 40.40 -22.11
C LEU A 787 -12.28 41.13 -21.02
N GLY A 788 -13.59 41.22 -21.21
CA GLY A 788 -14.53 41.63 -20.16
C GLY A 788 -14.79 40.52 -19.14
N GLU A 789 -15.32 40.88 -17.97
CA GLU A 789 -15.59 39.94 -16.87
C GLU A 789 -16.48 38.74 -17.26
N VAL A 790 -17.45 38.96 -18.15
CA VAL A 790 -18.33 37.89 -18.68
C VAL A 790 -17.57 36.89 -19.55
N GLN A 791 -16.48 37.30 -20.20
CA GLN A 791 -15.62 36.38 -20.96
C GLN A 791 -14.64 35.67 -20.03
N LYS A 792 -14.06 36.40 -19.05
CA LYS A 792 -13.20 35.82 -18.01
C LYS A 792 -13.93 34.77 -17.15
N SER A 793 -15.25 34.84 -16.97
CA SER A 793 -16.01 33.83 -16.23
C SER A 793 -16.25 32.53 -17.00
N GLN A 794 -15.96 32.46 -18.31
CA GLN A 794 -16.24 31.28 -19.16
C GLN A 794 -15.29 30.08 -18.97
N SER A 795 -14.33 30.16 -18.05
CA SER A 795 -13.45 29.02 -17.72
C SER A 795 -13.12 28.95 -16.23
N ALA A 796 -12.99 27.72 -15.73
CA ALA A 796 -12.67 27.44 -14.34
C ALA A 796 -11.26 27.88 -13.89
N PHE A 797 -10.34 28.14 -14.82
CA PHE A 797 -9.01 28.66 -14.51
C PHE A 797 -9.08 30.02 -13.77
N PRO A 798 -8.61 30.15 -12.51
CA PRO A 798 -8.92 31.32 -11.68
C PRO A 798 -7.91 32.47 -11.83
N TYR A 799 -6.75 32.27 -12.44
CA TYR A 799 -5.61 33.20 -12.35
C TYR A 799 -5.40 34.11 -13.57
N LYS A 800 -6.49 34.44 -14.27
CA LYS A 800 -6.48 35.28 -15.48
C LYS A 800 -5.82 36.65 -15.28
N GLU A 801 -5.97 37.20 -14.08
CA GLU A 801 -5.44 38.51 -13.65
C GLU A 801 -3.98 38.47 -13.14
N GLN A 802 -3.40 37.29 -12.90
CA GLN A 802 -2.07 37.20 -12.27
C GLN A 802 -0.96 37.59 -13.25
N ALA A 803 0.13 38.18 -12.75
CA ALA A 803 1.24 38.62 -13.60
C ALA A 803 2.01 37.43 -14.19
N TYR A 804 2.39 36.46 -13.34
CA TYR A 804 3.15 35.27 -13.72
C TYR A 804 3.06 34.17 -12.67
N ILE A 805 3.38 32.94 -13.09
CA ILE A 805 3.55 31.78 -12.21
C ILE A 805 4.99 31.79 -11.68
N ILE A 806 5.17 31.52 -10.39
CA ILE A 806 6.45 31.28 -9.73
C ILE A 806 6.55 29.77 -9.48
N GLN A 807 7.43 29.08 -10.20
CA GLN A 807 7.58 27.62 -10.16
C GLN A 807 8.97 27.24 -9.63
N TYR A 808 9.05 26.79 -8.38
CA TYR A 808 10.28 26.26 -7.80
C TYR A 808 10.45 24.78 -8.17
N GLN A 809 11.68 24.38 -8.48
CA GLN A 809 11.97 23.06 -9.06
C GLN A 809 13.29 22.50 -8.53
N ALA A 810 13.27 21.23 -8.13
CA ALA A 810 14.45 20.43 -7.86
C ALA A 810 14.41 19.18 -8.76
N TRP A 811 15.44 18.99 -9.57
CA TRP A 811 15.60 17.86 -10.49
C TRP A 811 16.93 17.17 -10.23
N TRP A 812 16.98 15.84 -10.29
CA TRP A 812 18.24 15.10 -10.23
C TRP A 812 18.32 14.04 -11.32
N ASN A 813 19.53 13.62 -11.67
CA ASN A 813 19.72 12.43 -12.49
C ASN A 813 19.62 11.16 -11.62
N SER A 814 19.36 10.02 -12.26
CA SER A 814 19.43 8.70 -11.62
C SER A 814 19.72 7.67 -12.70
N GLU A 815 20.99 7.30 -12.82
CA GLU A 815 21.41 6.22 -13.72
C GLU A 815 21.30 4.86 -13.01
N LEU A 816 20.77 3.87 -13.73
CA LEU A 816 20.66 2.49 -13.24
C LEU A 816 22.04 1.87 -12.92
N GLN A 817 23.09 2.28 -13.64
CA GLN A 817 24.47 1.86 -13.34
C GLN A 817 24.99 2.42 -12.01
N GLU A 818 24.67 3.67 -11.65
CA GLU A 818 25.04 4.23 -10.36
C GLU A 818 24.25 3.59 -9.20
N GLN A 819 22.97 3.25 -9.42
CA GLN A 819 22.17 2.51 -8.43
C GLN A 819 22.74 1.10 -8.16
N ALA A 820 23.20 0.40 -9.20
CA ALA A 820 23.80 -0.93 -9.07
C ALA A 820 25.17 -0.94 -8.35
N LEU A 821 25.88 0.19 -8.32
CA LEU A 821 27.23 0.29 -7.78
C LEU A 821 27.31 0.86 -6.35
N MET A 822 26.25 1.51 -5.84
CA MET A 822 26.38 2.42 -4.68
C MET A 822 25.34 2.20 -3.57
N GLN A 823 25.73 1.43 -2.55
CA GLN A 823 25.24 1.67 -1.17
C GLN A 823 25.78 3.01 -0.58
N VAL A 824 26.60 3.76 -1.33
CA VAL A 824 27.22 5.04 -0.93
C VAL A 824 26.81 6.16 -1.90
N ASN A 825 25.52 6.42 -2.04
CA ASN A 825 25.02 7.49 -2.93
C ASN A 825 25.26 8.88 -2.30
N SER A 826 26.29 9.60 -2.76
CA SER A 826 26.64 10.95 -2.28
C SER A 826 25.64 12.03 -2.70
N VAL A 827 24.79 11.75 -3.69
CA VAL A 827 23.72 12.63 -4.17
C VAL A 827 22.48 12.53 -3.28
N TYR A 828 22.18 11.36 -2.71
CA TYR A 828 20.96 11.12 -1.94
C TYR A 828 20.77 12.08 -0.73
N PRO A 829 21.78 12.32 0.15
CA PRO A 829 21.65 13.33 1.21
C PRO A 829 21.50 14.76 0.69
N ARG A 830 22.02 15.06 -0.52
CA ARG A 830 21.90 16.37 -1.17
C ARG A 830 20.50 16.56 -1.76
N VAL A 831 19.89 15.50 -2.31
CA VAL A 831 18.49 15.50 -2.75
C VAL A 831 17.58 15.83 -1.59
N ASN A 832 17.70 15.15 -0.44
CA ASN A 832 16.86 15.44 0.73
C ASN A 832 16.89 16.93 1.10
N LYS A 833 18.08 17.55 1.21
CA LYS A 833 18.17 19.00 1.48
C LYS A 833 17.60 19.88 0.36
N ALA A 834 17.69 19.45 -0.91
CA ALA A 834 17.05 20.16 -2.02
C ALA A 834 15.51 20.04 -1.97
N LEU A 835 14.98 18.95 -1.41
CA LEU A 835 13.55 18.81 -1.13
C LEU A 835 13.12 19.67 0.07
N ASP A 836 13.93 19.74 1.14
CA ASP A 836 13.72 20.67 2.26
C ASP A 836 13.73 22.13 1.79
N TRP A 837 14.60 22.47 0.83
CA TRP A 837 14.64 23.78 0.17
C TRP A 837 13.36 24.07 -0.62
N ILE A 838 12.80 23.09 -1.33
CA ILE A 838 11.48 23.23 -2.00
C ILE A 838 10.36 23.48 -0.99
N ASP A 839 10.33 22.76 0.14
CA ASP A 839 9.36 23.00 1.22
C ASP A 839 9.52 24.41 1.80
N THR A 840 10.76 24.83 2.06
CA THR A 840 11.09 26.17 2.57
C THR A 840 10.64 27.28 1.60
N CYS A 841 10.87 27.10 0.29
CA CYS A 841 10.42 28.02 -0.74
C CYS A 841 8.90 28.05 -0.92
N ARG A 842 8.22 26.90 -0.79
CA ARG A 842 6.74 26.84 -0.81
C ARG A 842 6.16 27.65 0.34
N ASP A 843 6.76 27.59 1.53
CA ASP A 843 6.18 28.15 2.76
C ASP A 843 6.68 29.58 3.05
N ALA A 844 7.68 30.08 2.29
CA ALA A 844 8.21 31.43 2.38
C ALA A 844 7.15 32.54 2.21
N CYS A 845 7.21 33.56 3.06
CA CYS A 845 6.34 34.73 2.97
C CYS A 845 6.85 35.69 1.89
N ILE A 846 6.23 35.66 0.70
CA ILE A 846 6.56 36.53 -0.43
C ILE A 846 5.36 37.45 -0.67
N ALA A 847 5.53 38.75 -0.41
CA ALA A 847 4.49 39.76 -0.59
C ALA A 847 3.99 39.81 -2.04
N ASN A 848 2.71 40.17 -2.23
CA ASN A 848 2.01 40.19 -3.52
C ASN A 848 2.06 38.83 -4.28
N SER A 849 2.08 37.71 -3.56
CA SER A 849 1.95 36.37 -4.15
C SER A 849 0.94 35.49 -3.41
N SER A 850 0.22 34.63 -4.13
CA SER A 850 -0.75 33.68 -3.55
C SER A 850 -1.07 32.53 -4.52
N GLY A 851 -2.06 31.69 -4.19
CA GLY A 851 -2.51 30.59 -5.05
C GLY A 851 -1.48 29.47 -5.24
N ALA A 852 -1.74 28.64 -6.24
CA ALA A 852 -0.90 27.58 -6.80
C ALA A 852 -1.45 27.16 -8.17
N PHE A 853 -0.61 26.71 -9.11
CA PHE A 853 -1.04 26.31 -10.46
C PHE A 853 -1.21 24.79 -10.58
N ILE A 854 -2.40 24.30 -10.98
CA ILE A 854 -2.76 22.87 -10.87
C ILE A 854 -1.89 21.95 -11.76
N SER A 855 -1.41 22.44 -12.91
CA SER A 855 -0.46 21.68 -13.74
C SER A 855 0.94 21.58 -13.12
N PHE A 856 1.28 22.43 -12.14
CA PHE A 856 2.50 22.35 -11.32
C PHE A 856 2.14 21.81 -9.93
N LYS A 857 1.55 20.61 -9.95
CA LYS A 857 0.96 19.93 -8.80
C LYS A 857 2.00 19.62 -7.71
N ASP A 858 1.65 19.96 -6.47
CA ASP A 858 2.37 19.63 -5.23
C ASP A 858 1.37 18.93 -4.28
N ASN A 859 1.72 17.73 -3.81
CA ASN A 859 0.82 16.90 -2.99
C ASN A 859 0.46 17.51 -1.61
N THR A 860 1.23 18.48 -1.12
CA THR A 860 0.99 19.13 0.19
C THR A 860 -0.04 20.28 0.11
N ILE A 861 -0.13 20.97 -1.02
CA ILE A 861 -0.99 22.15 -1.19
C ILE A 861 -2.49 21.78 -1.14
N PRO A 862 -3.35 22.42 -0.32
CA PRO A 862 -4.79 22.13 -0.29
C PRO A 862 -5.47 22.31 -1.65
N THR A 863 -6.35 21.39 -2.06
CA THR A 863 -6.94 21.38 -3.41
C THR A 863 -7.65 22.69 -3.76
N ALA A 864 -8.41 23.27 -2.83
CA ALA A 864 -9.08 24.56 -3.01
C ALA A 864 -8.13 25.71 -3.38
N ARG A 865 -6.86 25.66 -2.94
CA ARG A 865 -5.85 26.68 -3.27
C ARG A 865 -5.46 26.70 -4.75
N TYR A 866 -5.73 25.63 -5.52
CA TYR A 866 -5.51 25.66 -6.97
C TYR A 866 -6.61 26.40 -7.74
N PHE A 867 -7.83 26.40 -7.21
CA PHE A 867 -9.03 26.89 -7.90
C PHE A 867 -9.60 28.19 -7.29
N GLY A 868 -9.14 28.58 -6.10
CA GLY A 868 -9.53 29.83 -5.45
C GLY A 868 -11.06 29.91 -5.28
N GLN A 869 -11.64 31.06 -5.66
CA GLN A 869 -13.08 31.30 -5.60
C GLN A 869 -13.92 30.31 -6.43
N ASN A 870 -13.33 29.70 -7.47
CA ASN A 870 -14.05 28.76 -8.34
C ASN A 870 -14.26 27.38 -7.71
N TYR A 871 -13.58 27.05 -6.59
CA TYR A 871 -13.62 25.71 -6.00
C TYR A 871 -15.04 25.24 -5.63
N GLN A 872 -15.86 26.11 -5.04
CA GLN A 872 -17.24 25.75 -4.66
C GLN A 872 -18.12 25.44 -5.86
N MET A 873 -17.98 26.20 -6.96
CA MET A 873 -18.71 25.93 -8.20
C MET A 873 -18.23 24.62 -8.85
N LEU A 874 -16.93 24.31 -8.78
CA LEU A 874 -16.39 23.03 -9.25
C LEU A 874 -16.97 21.83 -8.47
N GLN A 875 -17.15 21.96 -7.15
CA GLN A 875 -17.83 20.94 -6.34
C GLN A 875 -19.29 20.75 -6.77
N GLN A 876 -20.02 21.84 -7.00
CA GLN A 876 -21.40 21.80 -7.51
C GLN A 876 -21.48 21.12 -8.89
N VAL A 877 -20.59 21.47 -9.82
CA VAL A 877 -20.53 20.83 -11.15
C VAL A 877 -20.23 19.34 -11.04
N LYS A 878 -19.29 18.92 -10.17
CA LYS A 878 -19.03 17.50 -9.94
C LYS A 878 -20.28 16.78 -9.43
N ALA A 879 -20.95 17.31 -8.40
CA ALA A 879 -22.15 16.73 -7.83
C ALA A 879 -23.31 16.64 -8.85
N SER A 880 -23.49 17.65 -9.72
CA SER A 880 -24.58 17.68 -10.70
C SER A 880 -24.35 16.84 -11.95
N TYR A 881 -23.10 16.71 -12.41
CA TYR A 881 -22.81 16.18 -13.76
C TYR A 881 -21.95 14.92 -13.81
N CYS A 882 -21.17 14.62 -12.76
CA CYS A 882 -20.18 13.53 -12.82
C CYS A 882 -20.83 12.14 -12.81
N GLN A 883 -21.99 12.00 -12.14
CA GLN A 883 -22.78 10.77 -12.04
C GLN A 883 -21.98 9.55 -11.52
N ASP A 884 -21.07 9.79 -10.58
CA ASP A 884 -20.13 8.81 -10.03
C ASP A 884 -20.38 8.62 -8.51
N PRO A 885 -21.37 7.79 -8.12
CA PRO A 885 -21.79 7.66 -6.72
C PRO A 885 -20.74 6.98 -5.84
N LEU A 886 -19.80 6.25 -6.44
CA LEU A 886 -18.68 5.57 -5.75
C LEU A 886 -17.37 6.38 -5.82
N ASN A 887 -17.42 7.58 -6.42
CA ASN A 887 -16.29 8.51 -6.57
C ASN A 887 -15.04 7.83 -7.17
N HIS A 888 -15.17 6.97 -8.19
CA HIS A 888 -14.04 6.38 -8.93
C HIS A 888 -13.15 7.45 -9.61
N PHE A 889 -13.75 8.58 -9.99
CA PHE A 889 -13.10 9.76 -10.55
C PHE A 889 -12.44 10.60 -9.44
N ARG A 890 -11.45 9.97 -8.79
CA ARG A 890 -10.69 10.48 -7.64
C ARG A 890 -9.17 10.32 -7.82
N SER A 891 -8.45 11.32 -7.32
CA SER A 891 -7.02 11.35 -7.06
C SER A 891 -6.78 12.24 -5.82
N ARG A 892 -5.52 12.37 -5.36
CA ARG A 892 -5.19 13.21 -4.20
C ARG A 892 -5.56 14.69 -4.41
N LYS A 893 -5.66 15.20 -5.64
CA LYS A 893 -6.13 16.57 -5.99
C LYS A 893 -7.47 16.63 -6.73
N SER A 894 -8.26 15.56 -6.76
CA SER A 894 -9.62 15.66 -7.30
C SER A 894 -10.48 16.63 -6.49
N ILE A 895 -11.47 17.21 -7.17
CA ILE A 895 -12.56 17.92 -6.52
C ILE A 895 -13.39 16.91 -5.74
N VAL A 896 -13.74 17.27 -4.50
CA VAL A 896 -14.55 16.52 -3.54
C VAL A 896 -15.53 17.47 -2.90
#